data_AF-A0AAD4Q3Z4-F1
#
_entry.id   AF-A0AAD4Q3Z4-F1
#
_cell.length_a   1.000
_cell.length_b   1.000
_cell.length_c   1.000
_cell.angle_alpha   90.00
_cell.angle_beta   90.00
_cell.angle_gamma   90.00
#
_symmetry.space_group_name_H-M   'P 1'
#
loop_
_entity.id
_entity.type
_entity.pdbx_description
1 polymer ?
#
loop_
_entity_poly.entity_id
_entity_poly.type
_entity_poly.pdbx_seq_one_letter_code
_entity_poly.pdbx_strand_id
1 'polypeptide(L)'
;MTDSEVLRKDQLETRLHNEKKLISEGALKDDNPLDFSEGFRQLCDACRKGDLKVCQEKISEGVNINARDSYDYTPLILASLCGHFEVVELLLESGALCERDTFQGERCLYNALNDRIRNLLLKYDYSKSTDPLQPLAAHMSSLLVREHPQTWDIVVSDGDESLFLHKFILAARSPYFQKKLAVSPEATSWKLPSTVPPAAFGAAIRYLYLGDSPRELRSGPGTGFTESEVAAGIDKIGRYLEIPRLLDSILDSGDRRLARQRRADEISRGRDQLETWFETNVLGHKITVETSKAKDVKWDRQNAIFADVLLQADEIPEVGELDADAQDDNRASSIPIGPGVDAAEASRDQTSILYPVHRAMLLRSEFFNAMFSSTFKEAQMTEHLNIISVDCSPEVLEIILRYFYTEKADFPLNVAVDVLFTADQLFIEKLKTKAAVVISSLGSANMSQAQASKTWPKKAKGQKSEANGVVEDEDIDIYEILRAAWLTRVQRLEEFAARYFAYRLEEHIDTEEFAELIQESAGRIQKRQETDSIELLDDIRFYLSERFRLRFDDAGLAEMIEENAPQNWYPDTQTNGEQAIADGVAELDISGKDSEAKNEDTSKPVTQQDNMVLVDQGTVIRTLDGAVVEDEFDKDAMNYRILLDKLDRLLERLDLDA
;
A
#
# COMPACT_ATOMS: atom_id res chain seq x y z
N MET A 1 29.38 -7.43 -15.18
CA MET A 1 29.68 -6.21 -15.95
C MET A 1 29.41 -6.57 -17.40
N THR A 2 28.27 -6.15 -17.95
CA THR A 2 27.92 -6.34 -19.36
C THR A 2 28.05 -4.99 -20.02
N ASP A 3 28.92 -4.89 -21.04
CA ASP A 3 29.10 -3.70 -21.84
C ASP A 3 27.74 -3.15 -22.29
N SER A 4 27.50 -1.86 -21.98
CA SER A 4 26.46 -1.09 -22.64
C SER A 4 26.85 -1.00 -24.12
N GLU A 5 26.29 -1.88 -24.95
CA GLU A 5 26.38 -1.75 -26.41
C GLU A 5 25.66 -0.46 -26.80
N VAL A 6 26.43 0.62 -26.93
CA VAL A 6 25.93 1.89 -27.46
C VAL A 6 25.53 1.67 -28.92
N LEU A 7 24.23 1.54 -29.15
CA LEU A 7 23.64 1.33 -30.47
C LEU A 7 23.87 2.57 -31.34
N ARG A 8 24.20 2.33 -32.62
CA ARG A 8 24.28 3.42 -33.61
C ARG A 8 22.88 3.94 -33.94
N LYS A 9 22.77 5.18 -34.41
CA LYS A 9 21.49 5.86 -34.70
C LYS A 9 20.58 5.05 -35.64
N ASP A 10 21.12 4.45 -36.68
CA ASP A 10 20.43 3.58 -37.63
C ASP A 10 19.87 2.31 -36.95
N GLN A 11 20.65 1.71 -36.05
CA GLN A 11 20.22 0.56 -35.25
C GLN A 11 19.12 0.94 -34.24
N LEU A 12 19.22 2.13 -33.64
CA LEU A 12 18.19 2.68 -32.75
C LEU A 12 16.88 2.93 -33.51
N GLU A 13 16.92 3.59 -34.67
CA GLU A 13 15.74 3.85 -35.50
C GLU A 13 15.07 2.55 -35.96
N THR A 14 15.87 1.56 -36.38
CA THR A 14 15.37 0.24 -36.77
C THR A 14 14.74 -0.50 -35.59
N ARG A 15 15.39 -0.46 -34.41
CA ARG A 15 14.86 -1.07 -33.19
C ARG A 15 13.55 -0.42 -32.77
N LEU A 16 13.47 0.91 -32.80
CA LEU A 16 12.29 1.68 -32.42
C LEU A 16 11.14 1.48 -33.41
N HIS A 17 11.44 1.33 -34.71
CA HIS A 17 10.45 0.96 -35.72
C HIS A 17 9.89 -0.46 -35.48
N ASN A 18 10.76 -1.43 -35.23
CA ASN A 18 10.36 -2.81 -34.93
C ASN A 18 9.55 -2.88 -33.63
N GLU A 19 9.94 -2.11 -32.61
CA GLU A 19 9.22 -1.99 -31.34
C GLU A 19 7.82 -1.41 -31.55
N LYS A 20 7.70 -0.26 -32.25
CA LYS A 20 6.40 0.32 -32.60
C LYS A 20 5.52 -0.64 -33.38
N LYS A 21 6.12 -1.42 -34.28
CA LYS A 21 5.41 -2.46 -35.02
C LYS A 21 4.90 -3.57 -34.09
N LEU A 22 5.73 -4.09 -33.20
CA LEU A 22 5.34 -5.10 -32.21
C LEU A 22 4.24 -4.60 -31.26
N ILE A 23 4.30 -3.32 -30.86
CA ILE A 23 3.24 -2.67 -30.08
C ILE A 23 1.93 -2.59 -30.89
N SER A 24 2.01 -2.13 -32.16
CA SER A 24 0.83 -2.04 -33.04
C SER A 24 0.19 -3.40 -33.34
N GLU A 25 1.00 -4.46 -33.36
CA GLU A 25 0.56 -5.85 -33.53
C GLU A 25 0.07 -6.47 -32.20
N GLY A 26 0.20 -5.76 -31.07
CA GLY A 26 -0.20 -6.21 -29.74
C GLY A 26 0.73 -7.25 -29.10
N ALA A 27 1.89 -7.53 -29.71
CA ALA A 27 2.86 -8.50 -29.23
C ALA A 27 3.74 -7.97 -28.08
N LEU A 28 3.89 -6.64 -27.99
CA LEU A 28 4.61 -5.93 -26.93
C LEU A 28 3.66 -4.91 -26.29
N LYS A 29 3.60 -4.85 -24.96
CA LYS A 29 2.85 -3.83 -24.23
C LYS A 29 3.60 -2.51 -24.32
N ASP A 30 2.90 -1.44 -24.68
CA ASP A 30 3.42 -0.09 -24.48
C ASP A 30 3.39 0.20 -22.97
N ASP A 31 4.56 0.42 -22.37
CA ASP A 31 4.67 0.73 -20.94
C ASP A 31 4.06 2.11 -20.64
N ASN A 32 4.01 2.98 -21.65
CA ASN A 32 3.50 4.34 -21.53
C ASN A 32 2.57 4.67 -22.72
N PRO A 33 1.40 4.02 -22.83
CA PRO A 33 0.48 4.25 -23.95
C PRO A 33 -0.07 5.68 -23.91
N LEU A 34 -0.36 6.25 -25.07
CA LEU A 34 -1.11 7.51 -25.15
C LEU A 34 -2.56 7.23 -24.75
N ASP A 35 -3.06 7.95 -23.73
CA ASP A 35 -4.44 7.84 -23.28
C ASP A 35 -5.15 9.20 -23.41
N PHE A 36 -6.29 9.18 -24.10
CA PHE A 36 -7.16 10.35 -24.31
C PHE A 36 -8.49 10.21 -23.58
N SER A 37 -8.66 9.18 -22.76
CA SER A 37 -9.85 8.95 -21.96
C SER A 37 -10.11 10.13 -21.03
N GLU A 38 -11.39 10.38 -20.74
CA GLU A 38 -11.77 11.47 -19.85
C GLU A 38 -11.26 11.22 -18.42
N GLY A 39 -11.31 9.98 -17.95
CA GLY A 39 -10.77 9.58 -16.65
C GLY A 39 -9.26 9.85 -16.53
N PHE A 40 -8.48 9.56 -17.56
CA PHE A 40 -7.05 9.87 -17.56
C PHE A 40 -6.76 11.38 -17.62
N ARG A 41 -7.54 12.13 -18.38
CA ARG A 41 -7.41 13.60 -18.40
C ARG A 41 -7.70 14.21 -17.02
N GLN A 42 -8.73 13.71 -16.34
CA GLN A 42 -9.06 14.10 -14.96
C GLN A 42 -7.92 13.77 -13.99
N LEU A 43 -7.32 12.58 -14.11
CA LEU A 43 -6.13 12.20 -13.32
C LEU A 43 -4.95 13.15 -13.58
N CYS A 44 -4.64 13.45 -14.84
CA CYS A 44 -3.57 14.39 -15.19
C CYS A 44 -3.81 15.80 -14.66
N ASP A 45 -5.04 16.31 -14.74
CA ASP A 45 -5.40 17.62 -14.19
C ASP A 45 -5.35 17.64 -12.67
N ALA A 46 -5.75 16.55 -12.01
CA ALA A 46 -5.60 16.37 -10.57
C ALA A 46 -4.11 16.38 -10.17
N CYS A 47 -3.25 15.68 -10.92
CA CYS A 47 -1.80 15.67 -10.68
C CYS A 47 -1.16 17.05 -10.86
N ARG A 48 -1.64 17.88 -11.78
CA ARG A 48 -1.17 19.28 -11.95
C ARG A 48 -1.59 20.17 -10.79
N LYS A 49 -2.79 19.95 -10.25
CA LYS A 49 -3.37 20.74 -9.16
C LYS A 49 -2.93 20.28 -7.76
N GLY A 50 -2.40 19.07 -7.64
CA GLY A 50 -2.12 18.44 -6.35
C GLY A 50 -3.38 17.85 -5.69
N ASP A 51 -4.44 17.58 -6.47
CA ASP A 51 -5.71 17.07 -5.95
C ASP A 51 -5.61 15.56 -5.68
N LEU A 52 -5.12 15.24 -4.48
CA LEU A 52 -4.92 13.87 -4.01
C LEU A 52 -6.18 13.01 -4.12
N LYS A 53 -7.37 13.58 -3.85
CA LYS A 53 -8.65 12.85 -3.83
C LYS A 53 -9.03 12.38 -5.23
N VAL A 54 -9.03 13.30 -6.19
CA VAL A 54 -9.35 12.95 -7.58
C VAL A 54 -8.29 12.00 -8.15
N CYS A 55 -7.01 12.16 -7.77
CA CYS A 55 -5.98 11.18 -8.12
C CYS A 55 -6.35 9.78 -7.62
N GLN A 56 -6.70 9.62 -6.35
CA GLN A 56 -7.07 8.32 -5.77
C GLN A 56 -8.33 7.72 -6.40
N GLU A 57 -9.39 8.52 -6.57
CA GLU A 57 -10.62 8.08 -7.21
C GLU A 57 -10.32 7.51 -8.61
N LYS A 58 -9.59 8.26 -9.44
CA LYS A 58 -9.22 7.80 -10.78
C LYS A 58 -8.30 6.58 -10.76
N ILE A 59 -7.36 6.49 -9.81
CA ILE A 59 -6.52 5.31 -9.64
C ILE A 59 -7.37 4.09 -9.26
N SER A 60 -8.32 4.24 -8.35
CA SER A 60 -9.22 3.17 -7.90
C SER A 60 -10.21 2.72 -9.00
N GLU A 61 -10.63 3.64 -9.88
CA GLU A 61 -11.40 3.33 -11.10
C GLU A 61 -10.58 2.52 -12.13
N GLY A 62 -9.29 2.29 -11.89
CA GLY A 62 -8.41 1.51 -12.76
C GLY A 62 -7.81 2.30 -13.91
N VAL A 63 -7.75 3.64 -13.81
CA VAL A 63 -7.06 4.47 -14.80
C VAL A 63 -5.58 4.10 -14.86
N ASN A 64 -5.03 3.98 -16.08
CA ASN A 64 -3.63 3.64 -16.26
C ASN A 64 -2.71 4.79 -15.85
N ILE A 65 -2.14 4.69 -14.65
CA ILE A 65 -1.21 5.67 -14.06
C ILE A 65 0.10 5.85 -14.85
N ASN A 66 0.44 4.90 -15.73
CA ASN A 66 1.67 4.92 -16.52
C ASN A 66 1.44 5.43 -17.94
N ALA A 67 0.20 5.71 -18.34
CA ALA A 67 -0.11 6.30 -19.63
C ALA A 67 0.44 7.73 -19.76
N ARG A 68 0.46 8.24 -21.00
CA ARG A 68 0.94 9.59 -21.35
C ARG A 68 -0.18 10.43 -21.95
N ASP A 69 -0.15 11.71 -21.62
CA ASP A 69 -1.02 12.70 -22.22
C ASP A 69 -0.55 13.12 -23.62
N SER A 70 -1.27 14.06 -24.24
CA SER A 70 -0.94 14.59 -25.57
C SER A 70 0.42 15.28 -25.68
N TYR A 71 1.07 15.57 -24.55
CA TYR A 71 2.36 16.24 -24.45
C TYR A 71 3.48 15.28 -24.00
N ASP A 72 3.23 13.97 -24.08
CA ASP A 72 4.12 12.91 -23.65
C ASP A 72 4.45 12.94 -22.14
N TYR A 73 3.60 13.55 -21.31
CA TYR A 73 3.76 13.55 -19.85
C TYR A 73 2.95 12.42 -19.21
N THR A 74 3.59 11.67 -18.31
CA THR A 74 2.88 10.78 -17.38
C THR A 74 2.34 11.57 -16.19
N PRO A 75 1.31 11.06 -15.49
CA PRO A 75 0.82 11.64 -14.23
C PRO A 75 1.94 11.91 -13.22
N LEU A 76 2.91 10.98 -13.12
CA LEU A 76 4.06 11.12 -12.22
C LEU A 76 4.95 12.31 -12.61
N ILE A 77 5.21 12.52 -13.91
CA ILE A 77 6.00 13.68 -14.36
C ILE A 77 5.22 14.98 -14.08
N LEU A 78 3.90 15.01 -14.26
CA LEU A 78 3.09 16.19 -13.97
C LEU A 78 3.13 16.55 -12.48
N ALA A 79 2.95 15.58 -11.60
CA ALA A 79 3.01 15.80 -10.15
C ALA A 79 4.42 16.25 -9.71
N SER A 80 5.46 15.62 -10.26
CA SER A 80 6.88 15.97 -9.99
C SER A 80 7.21 17.40 -10.45
N LEU A 81 6.77 17.77 -11.65
CA LEU A 81 6.96 19.10 -12.25
C LEU A 81 6.25 20.19 -11.46
N CYS A 82 5.04 19.91 -10.98
CA CYS A 82 4.23 20.86 -10.22
C CYS A 82 4.57 20.90 -8.72
N GLY A 83 5.45 20.01 -8.23
CA GLY A 83 5.93 20.05 -6.84
C GLY A 83 5.04 19.37 -5.82
N HIS A 84 4.09 18.54 -6.24
CA HIS A 84 3.10 17.93 -5.35
C HIS A 84 3.61 16.63 -4.75
N PHE A 85 4.36 16.73 -3.64
CA PHE A 85 5.06 15.61 -3.01
C PHE A 85 4.11 14.45 -2.68
N GLU A 86 2.95 14.71 -2.07
CA GLU A 86 2.02 13.65 -1.66
C GLU A 86 1.41 12.92 -2.86
N VAL A 87 1.17 13.63 -3.97
CA VAL A 87 0.68 13.00 -5.20
C VAL A 87 1.78 12.16 -5.86
N VAL A 88 3.04 12.62 -5.83
CA VAL A 88 4.18 11.83 -6.30
C VAL A 88 4.32 10.55 -5.47
N GLU A 89 4.25 10.64 -4.15
CA GLU A 89 4.32 9.50 -3.25
C GLU A 89 3.17 8.51 -3.50
N LEU A 90 1.93 9.00 -3.59
CA LEU A 90 0.77 8.19 -3.92
C LEU A 90 0.94 7.45 -5.26
N LEU A 91 1.38 8.15 -6.32
CA LEU A 91 1.56 7.55 -7.64
C LEU A 91 2.64 6.46 -7.60
N LEU A 92 3.75 6.68 -6.90
CA LEU A 92 4.81 5.68 -6.74
C LEU A 92 4.32 4.46 -5.95
N GLU A 93 3.61 4.67 -4.84
CA GLU A 93 2.98 3.61 -4.04
C GLU A 93 1.94 2.82 -4.85
N SER A 94 1.24 3.49 -5.75
CA SER A 94 0.25 2.91 -6.66
C SER A 94 0.87 2.18 -7.86
N GLY A 95 2.21 2.16 -7.99
CA GLY A 95 2.93 1.44 -9.05
C GLY A 95 3.29 2.28 -10.27
N ALA A 96 3.43 3.60 -10.14
CA ALA A 96 3.93 4.45 -11.21
C ALA A 96 5.41 4.13 -11.52
N LEU A 97 5.76 4.04 -12.80
CA LEU A 97 7.07 3.67 -13.28
C LEU A 97 8.03 4.87 -13.23
N CYS A 98 9.07 4.77 -12.39
CA CYS A 98 10.15 5.74 -12.29
C CYS A 98 11.51 5.09 -12.60
N GLU A 99 11.72 4.71 -13.86
CA GLU A 99 12.95 4.03 -14.30
C GLU A 99 14.00 5.02 -14.80
N ARG A 100 15.16 5.13 -14.12
CA ARG A 100 16.25 6.05 -14.50
C ARG A 100 16.80 5.83 -15.90
N ASP A 101 16.76 4.61 -16.42
CA ASP A 101 17.28 4.27 -17.76
C ASP A 101 16.24 4.52 -18.87
N THR A 102 15.11 5.13 -18.55
CA THR A 102 14.06 5.47 -19.52
C THR A 102 13.95 6.97 -19.71
N PHE A 103 13.56 7.37 -20.93
CA PHE A 103 13.28 8.77 -21.24
C PHE A 103 12.23 9.40 -20.30
N GLN A 104 11.26 8.60 -19.82
CA GLN A 104 10.23 9.08 -18.90
C GLN A 104 10.76 9.27 -17.47
N GLY A 105 11.55 8.32 -16.95
CA GLY A 105 12.12 8.45 -15.61
C GLY A 105 13.18 9.55 -15.51
N GLU A 106 14.04 9.70 -16.53
CA GLU A 106 14.99 10.84 -16.61
C GLU A 106 14.24 12.17 -16.58
N ARG A 107 13.15 12.30 -17.35
CA ARG A 107 12.30 13.50 -17.36
C ARG A 107 11.64 13.73 -16.01
N CYS A 108 11.19 12.68 -15.34
CA CYS A 108 10.58 12.79 -14.01
C CYS A 108 11.57 13.33 -12.97
N LEU A 109 12.83 12.88 -13.04
CA LEU A 109 13.91 13.30 -12.14
C LEU A 109 14.38 14.72 -12.44
N TYR A 110 14.55 15.06 -13.72
CA TYR A 110 14.96 16.38 -14.18
C TYR A 110 13.89 17.44 -13.86
N ASN A 111 12.62 17.09 -14.02
CA ASN A 111 11.50 17.99 -13.76
C ASN A 111 11.11 18.08 -12.29
N ALA A 112 11.77 17.36 -11.36
CA ALA A 112 11.45 17.47 -9.94
C ALA A 112 11.62 18.92 -9.45
N LEU A 113 10.51 19.52 -8.98
CA LEU A 113 10.51 20.93 -8.57
C LEU A 113 11.45 21.21 -7.39
N ASN A 114 11.61 20.25 -6.47
CA ASN A 114 12.43 20.37 -5.28
C ASN A 114 13.26 19.11 -4.99
N ASP A 115 14.30 19.26 -4.16
CA ASP A 115 15.20 18.15 -3.80
C ASP A 115 14.49 17.07 -2.98
N ARG A 116 13.42 17.42 -2.26
CA ARG A 116 12.59 16.45 -1.52
C ARG A 116 11.95 15.43 -2.46
N ILE A 117 11.32 15.89 -3.56
CA ILE A 117 10.74 15.03 -4.61
C ILE A 117 11.84 14.29 -5.35
N ARG A 118 12.95 14.95 -5.68
CA ARG A 118 14.09 14.29 -6.32
C ARG A 118 14.60 13.13 -5.48
N ASN A 119 14.81 13.35 -4.17
CA ASN A 119 15.27 12.32 -3.25
C ASN A 119 14.23 11.20 -3.09
N LEU A 120 12.93 11.51 -3.10
CA LEU A 120 11.88 10.51 -3.14
C LEU A 120 11.97 9.64 -4.39
N LEU A 121 12.04 10.25 -5.58
CA LEU A 121 12.19 9.53 -6.85
C LEU A 121 13.50 8.71 -6.91
N LEU A 122 14.59 9.23 -6.33
CA LEU A 122 15.86 8.51 -6.22
C LEU A 122 15.77 7.33 -5.24
N LYS A 123 15.03 7.47 -4.13
CA LYS A 123 14.76 6.39 -3.15
C LYS A 123 13.86 5.32 -3.76
N TYR A 124 12.88 5.75 -4.56
CA TYR A 124 12.01 4.91 -5.37
C TYR A 124 12.65 4.54 -6.72
N ASP A 125 13.98 4.69 -6.89
CA ASP A 125 14.74 4.13 -8.02
C ASP A 125 14.73 2.60 -7.96
N TYR A 126 13.58 2.07 -8.30
CA TYR A 126 13.33 0.69 -8.56
C TYR A 126 13.88 0.39 -9.96
N SER A 127 15.21 0.29 -10.08
CA SER A 127 15.87 -0.45 -11.18
C SER A 127 15.41 -1.91 -11.28
N LYS A 128 14.54 -2.32 -10.35
CA LYS A 128 13.60 -3.43 -10.46
C LYS A 128 12.20 -2.85 -10.23
N SER A 129 11.46 -2.54 -11.29
CA SER A 129 10.00 -2.75 -11.29
C SER A 129 9.78 -4.13 -10.66
N THR A 130 9.51 -4.14 -9.36
CA THR A 130 9.38 -5.37 -8.61
C THR A 130 7.95 -5.72 -8.88
N ASP A 131 7.74 -6.59 -9.87
CA ASP A 131 6.43 -7.16 -10.17
C ASP A 131 5.68 -7.31 -8.84
N PRO A 132 4.49 -6.69 -8.67
CA PRO A 132 3.78 -6.73 -7.41
C PRO A 132 3.55 -8.17 -6.92
N LEU A 133 3.54 -9.14 -7.84
CA LEU A 133 3.39 -10.57 -7.59
C LEU A 133 4.71 -11.30 -7.34
N GLN A 134 5.86 -10.63 -7.44
CA GLN A 134 7.17 -11.20 -7.14
C GLN A 134 7.27 -11.82 -5.73
N PRO A 135 6.67 -11.26 -4.65
CA PRO A 135 6.66 -11.88 -3.32
C PRO A 135 5.93 -13.22 -3.33
N LEU A 136 4.74 -13.29 -3.96
CA LEU A 136 4.01 -14.53 -4.14
C LEU A 136 4.83 -15.56 -4.94
N ALA A 137 5.40 -15.14 -6.07
CA ALA A 137 6.22 -16.00 -6.92
C ALA A 137 7.47 -16.53 -6.19
N ALA A 138 8.13 -15.68 -5.40
CA ALA A 138 9.27 -16.04 -4.57
C ALA A 138 8.88 -17.02 -3.47
N HIS A 139 7.76 -16.78 -2.78
CA HIS A 139 7.23 -17.69 -1.77
C HIS A 139 6.94 -19.07 -2.37
N MET A 140 6.17 -19.12 -3.46
CA MET A 140 5.85 -20.37 -4.14
C MET A 140 7.10 -21.11 -4.56
N SER A 141 8.05 -20.44 -5.21
CA SER A 141 9.31 -21.05 -5.62
C SER A 141 10.12 -21.59 -4.44
N SER A 142 10.09 -20.90 -3.29
CA SER A 142 10.79 -21.33 -2.08
C SER A 142 10.26 -22.65 -1.52
N LEU A 143 8.98 -22.99 -1.76
CA LEU A 143 8.38 -24.25 -1.31
C LEU A 143 9.02 -25.49 -1.92
N LEU A 144 9.68 -25.36 -3.09
CA LEU A 144 10.39 -26.49 -3.74
C LEU A 144 11.68 -26.88 -3.02
N VAL A 145 12.28 -25.96 -2.25
CA VAL A 145 13.59 -26.13 -1.61
C VAL A 145 13.48 -26.15 -0.09
N ARG A 146 12.35 -25.70 0.46
CA ARG A 146 12.12 -25.62 1.91
C ARG A 146 12.06 -27.02 2.53
N GLU A 147 12.94 -27.28 3.49
CA GLU A 147 12.97 -28.54 4.25
C GLU A 147 12.04 -28.50 5.47
N HIS A 148 11.93 -27.34 6.12
CA HIS A 148 11.14 -27.14 7.33
C HIS A 148 10.32 -25.84 7.28
N PRO A 149 9.07 -25.85 7.80
CA PRO A 149 8.30 -27.03 8.19
C PRO A 149 7.87 -27.87 6.97
N GLN A 150 7.62 -29.17 7.17
CA GLN A 150 7.19 -30.05 6.08
C GLN A 150 5.72 -29.79 5.73
N THR A 151 5.47 -29.30 4.52
CA THR A 151 4.12 -28.96 4.00
C THR A 151 3.75 -29.71 2.72
N TRP A 152 4.67 -30.50 2.17
CA TRP A 152 4.43 -31.28 0.95
C TRP A 152 3.52 -32.49 1.25
N ASP A 153 2.72 -32.88 0.27
CA ASP A 153 1.70 -33.94 0.38
C ASP A 153 1.76 -34.95 -0.78
N ILE A 154 2.64 -34.73 -1.77
CA ILE A 154 2.90 -35.67 -2.87
C ILE A 154 4.38 -35.70 -3.23
N VAL A 155 4.92 -36.90 -3.45
CA VAL A 155 6.32 -37.12 -3.84
C VAL A 155 6.38 -37.65 -5.27
N VAL A 156 7.21 -37.03 -6.10
CA VAL A 156 7.51 -37.50 -7.44
C VAL A 156 8.88 -38.16 -7.46
N SER A 157 8.92 -39.47 -7.70
CA SER A 157 10.15 -40.23 -7.79
C SER A 157 10.57 -40.42 -9.25
N ASP A 158 11.82 -40.07 -9.56
CA ASP A 158 12.49 -40.38 -10.82
C ASP A 158 13.81 -41.12 -10.54
N GLY A 159 13.74 -42.45 -10.46
CA GLY A 159 14.90 -43.29 -10.16
C GLY A 159 15.58 -42.92 -8.84
N ASP A 160 16.66 -42.13 -8.94
CA ASP A 160 17.52 -41.70 -7.83
C ASP A 160 17.11 -40.34 -7.21
N GLU A 161 16.30 -39.52 -7.89
CA GLU A 161 15.85 -38.21 -7.37
C GLU A 161 14.38 -38.23 -6.95
N SER A 162 14.06 -37.52 -5.86
CA SER A 162 12.68 -37.35 -5.36
C SER A 162 12.36 -35.87 -5.22
N LEU A 163 11.23 -35.45 -5.79
CA LEU A 163 10.71 -34.08 -5.69
C LEU A 163 9.52 -34.05 -4.75
N PHE A 164 9.56 -33.17 -3.76
CA PHE A 164 8.51 -32.96 -2.78
C PHE A 164 7.60 -31.82 -3.22
N LEU A 165 6.32 -32.10 -3.48
CA LEU A 165 5.38 -31.17 -4.10
C LEU A 165 4.06 -31.08 -3.31
N HIS A 166 3.22 -30.13 -3.73
CA HIS A 166 1.93 -29.78 -3.12
C HIS A 166 0.80 -30.04 -4.13
N LYS A 167 -0.16 -30.91 -3.77
CA LYS A 167 -1.30 -31.29 -4.63
C LYS A 167 -2.14 -30.10 -5.03
N PHE A 168 -2.42 -29.17 -4.10
CA PHE A 168 -3.24 -28.00 -4.40
C PHE A 168 -2.61 -27.10 -5.47
N ILE A 169 -1.28 -26.89 -5.44
CA ILE A 169 -0.58 -26.10 -6.47
C ILE A 169 -0.65 -26.82 -7.83
N LEU A 170 -0.40 -28.13 -7.84
CA LEU A 170 -0.50 -28.93 -9.06
C LEU A 170 -1.92 -28.91 -9.64
N ALA A 171 -2.94 -29.09 -8.80
CA ALA A 171 -4.35 -29.07 -9.20
C ALA A 171 -4.82 -27.68 -9.66
N ALA A 172 -4.34 -26.60 -9.04
CA ALA A 172 -4.68 -25.24 -9.44
C ALA A 172 -4.07 -24.85 -10.80
N ARG A 173 -2.83 -25.30 -11.06
CA ARG A 173 -2.03 -24.81 -12.19
C ARG A 173 -1.95 -25.79 -13.38
N SER A 174 -2.40 -27.03 -13.21
CA SER A 174 -2.44 -28.05 -14.27
C SER A 174 -3.79 -28.77 -14.32
N PRO A 175 -4.56 -28.61 -15.42
CA PRO A 175 -5.82 -29.33 -15.60
C PRO A 175 -5.67 -30.86 -15.57
N TYR A 176 -4.52 -31.39 -16.00
CA TYR A 176 -4.21 -32.82 -15.88
C TYR A 176 -4.19 -33.27 -14.42
N PHE A 177 -3.44 -32.56 -13.57
CA PHE A 177 -3.35 -32.89 -12.15
C PHE A 177 -4.67 -32.66 -11.44
N GLN A 178 -5.43 -31.62 -11.81
CA GLN A 178 -6.78 -31.38 -11.30
C GLN A 178 -7.69 -32.59 -11.50
N LYS A 179 -7.82 -33.09 -12.74
CA LYS A 179 -8.64 -34.27 -13.06
C LYS A 179 -8.15 -35.52 -12.35
N LYS A 180 -6.84 -35.72 -12.31
CA LYS A 180 -6.23 -36.92 -11.72
C LYS A 180 -6.39 -36.99 -10.21
N LEU A 181 -6.12 -35.88 -9.51
CA LEU A 181 -6.22 -35.80 -8.06
C LEU A 181 -7.67 -35.75 -7.60
N ALA A 182 -8.61 -35.27 -8.44
CA ALA A 182 -10.04 -35.42 -8.17
C ALA A 182 -10.50 -36.89 -8.16
N VAL A 183 -9.89 -37.76 -8.97
CA VAL A 183 -10.20 -39.21 -8.98
C VAL A 183 -9.50 -39.96 -7.85
N SER A 184 -8.31 -39.50 -7.43
CA SER A 184 -7.46 -40.18 -6.44
C SER A 184 -6.78 -39.19 -5.49
N PRO A 185 -7.54 -38.55 -4.58
CA PRO A 185 -7.00 -37.53 -3.67
C PRO A 185 -6.00 -38.10 -2.66
N GLU A 186 -6.12 -39.38 -2.31
CA GLU A 186 -5.23 -40.12 -1.41
C GLU A 186 -3.85 -40.43 -2.01
N ALA A 187 -3.62 -40.15 -3.31
CA ALA A 187 -2.34 -40.42 -3.94
C ALA A 187 -1.21 -39.61 -3.29
N THR A 188 -0.21 -40.29 -2.71
CA THR A 188 0.97 -39.69 -2.07
C THR A 188 2.22 -39.77 -2.92
N SER A 189 2.20 -40.56 -4.00
CA SER A 189 3.32 -40.69 -4.91
C SER A 189 2.88 -40.66 -6.36
N TRP A 190 3.72 -40.09 -7.21
CA TRP A 190 3.55 -40.10 -8.65
C TRP A 190 4.88 -40.44 -9.34
N LYS A 191 4.81 -41.21 -10.43
CA LYS A 191 6.00 -41.63 -11.20
C LYS A 191 6.07 -40.89 -12.52
N LEU A 192 7.24 -40.34 -12.81
CA LEU A 192 7.52 -39.70 -14.09
C LEU A 192 7.49 -40.76 -15.21
N PRO A 193 6.84 -40.50 -16.35
CA PRO A 193 6.96 -41.37 -17.52
C PRO A 193 8.43 -41.45 -17.96
N SER A 194 8.95 -42.66 -18.13
CA SER A 194 10.37 -42.94 -18.51
C SER A 194 10.83 -42.33 -19.85
N THR A 195 9.91 -41.68 -20.57
CA THR A 195 10.13 -41.08 -21.88
C THR A 195 10.27 -39.55 -21.83
N VAL A 196 10.32 -38.97 -20.63
CA VAL A 196 10.49 -37.52 -20.40
C VAL A 196 11.79 -37.30 -19.65
N PRO A 197 12.70 -36.43 -20.13
CA PRO A 197 13.92 -36.08 -19.41
C PRO A 197 13.61 -35.46 -18.05
N PRO A 198 14.38 -35.78 -16.98
CA PRO A 198 14.11 -35.25 -15.64
C PRO A 198 14.22 -33.73 -15.58
N ALA A 199 15.16 -33.15 -16.32
CA ALA A 199 15.34 -31.70 -16.45
C ALA A 199 14.10 -31.01 -17.06
N ALA A 200 13.42 -31.66 -18.02
CA ALA A 200 12.20 -31.13 -18.62
C ALA A 200 11.03 -31.12 -17.60
N PHE A 201 10.94 -32.17 -16.78
CA PHE A 201 9.97 -32.20 -15.70
C PHE A 201 10.27 -31.14 -14.63
N GLY A 202 11.54 -30.99 -14.23
CA GLY A 202 11.96 -29.94 -13.30
C GLY A 202 11.62 -28.53 -13.79
N ALA A 203 11.75 -28.26 -15.08
CA ALA A 203 11.33 -27.00 -15.69
C ALA A 203 9.80 -26.80 -15.62
N ALA A 204 9.01 -27.84 -15.89
CA ALA A 204 7.55 -27.80 -15.76
C ALA A 204 7.11 -27.54 -14.32
N ILE A 205 7.75 -28.19 -13.33
CA ILE A 205 7.45 -27.96 -11.91
C ILE A 205 7.80 -26.53 -11.51
N ARG A 206 8.97 -26.00 -11.87
CA ARG A 206 9.31 -24.60 -11.58
C ARG A 206 8.29 -23.62 -12.15
N TYR A 207 7.84 -23.85 -13.39
CA TYR A 207 6.77 -23.04 -14.01
C TYR A 207 5.44 -23.11 -13.23
N LEU A 208 5.04 -24.30 -12.76
CA LEU A 208 3.83 -24.45 -11.94
C LEU A 208 3.94 -23.66 -10.61
N TYR A 209 5.14 -23.57 -10.05
CA TYR A 209 5.46 -22.86 -8.81
C TYR A 209 5.86 -21.38 -9.01
N LEU A 210 5.57 -20.80 -10.18
CA LEU A 210 5.89 -19.41 -10.53
C LEU A 210 7.40 -19.07 -10.47
N GLY A 211 8.24 -20.09 -10.56
CA GLY A 211 9.68 -19.95 -10.49
C GLY A 211 10.31 -19.54 -11.80
N ASP A 212 11.55 -19.06 -11.67
CA ASP A 212 12.42 -18.73 -12.79
C ASP A 212 12.65 -19.92 -13.72
N SER A 213 12.54 -19.67 -15.03
CA SER A 213 13.00 -20.62 -16.03
C SER A 213 14.50 -20.86 -15.85
N PRO A 214 14.97 -22.12 -15.88
CA PRO A 214 16.40 -22.41 -15.78
C PRO A 214 17.14 -21.71 -16.92
N ARG A 215 18.07 -20.78 -16.60
CA ARG A 215 18.90 -20.09 -17.60
C ARG A 215 19.78 -21.06 -18.39
N GLU A 216 20.13 -22.17 -17.77
CA GLU A 216 20.84 -23.29 -18.38
C GLU A 216 20.03 -24.55 -18.10
N LEU A 217 19.41 -25.11 -19.14
CA LEU A 217 18.91 -26.47 -19.09
C LEU A 217 20.14 -27.37 -18.96
N ARG A 218 20.30 -28.07 -17.82
CA ARG A 218 21.43 -28.99 -17.61
C ARG A 218 21.49 -30.03 -18.74
N SER A 219 22.35 -29.77 -19.71
CA SER A 219 22.49 -30.55 -20.93
C SER A 219 23.99 -30.69 -21.17
N GLY A 220 24.51 -31.91 -21.19
CA GLY A 220 25.96 -32.11 -21.32
C GLY A 220 26.44 -33.51 -20.95
N PRO A 221 27.74 -33.79 -21.13
CA PRO A 221 28.30 -35.12 -20.90
C PRO A 221 28.07 -35.55 -19.45
N GLY A 222 27.28 -36.62 -19.25
CA GLY A 222 26.94 -37.15 -17.93
C GLY A 222 25.45 -37.12 -17.57
N THR A 223 24.60 -36.34 -18.26
CA THR A 223 23.13 -36.32 -18.02
C THR A 223 22.35 -37.29 -18.91
N GLY A 224 22.98 -37.83 -19.96
CA GLY A 224 22.36 -38.77 -20.89
C GLY A 224 21.39 -38.14 -21.91
N PHE A 225 21.18 -36.81 -21.87
CA PHE A 225 20.29 -36.09 -22.78
C PHE A 225 20.98 -34.86 -23.40
N THR A 226 20.69 -34.60 -24.67
CA THR A 226 21.11 -33.39 -25.40
C THR A 226 20.16 -32.22 -25.16
N GLU A 227 20.59 -30.98 -25.40
CA GLU A 227 19.73 -29.78 -25.29
C GLU A 227 18.45 -29.90 -26.14
N SER A 228 18.58 -30.47 -27.34
CA SER A 228 17.45 -30.70 -28.26
C SER A 228 16.45 -31.72 -27.70
N GLU A 229 16.92 -32.77 -27.05
CA GLU A 229 16.06 -33.77 -26.40
C GLU A 229 15.37 -33.20 -25.16
N VAL A 230 16.04 -32.33 -24.39
CA VAL A 230 15.42 -31.64 -23.26
C VAL A 230 14.34 -30.67 -23.74
N ALA A 231 14.59 -29.89 -24.79
CA ALA A 231 13.59 -29.00 -25.39
C ALA A 231 12.36 -29.77 -25.93
N ALA A 232 12.58 -30.89 -26.64
CA ALA A 232 11.50 -31.78 -27.08
C ALA A 232 10.76 -32.41 -25.89
N GLY A 233 11.48 -32.71 -24.80
CA GLY A 233 10.92 -33.16 -23.54
C GLY A 233 10.02 -32.12 -22.88
N ILE A 234 10.40 -30.84 -22.91
CA ILE A 234 9.62 -29.71 -22.38
C ILE A 234 8.29 -29.56 -23.14
N ASP A 235 8.33 -29.62 -24.47
CA ASP A 235 7.12 -29.59 -25.30
C ASP A 235 6.20 -30.80 -25.00
N LYS A 236 6.78 -32.00 -24.89
CA LYS A 236 6.03 -33.23 -24.58
C LYS A 236 5.39 -33.18 -23.21
N ILE A 237 6.11 -32.75 -22.16
CA ILE A 237 5.56 -32.64 -20.81
C ILE A 237 4.55 -31.50 -20.71
N GLY A 238 4.76 -30.38 -21.42
CA GLY A 238 3.81 -29.29 -21.52
C GLY A 238 2.47 -29.75 -22.07
N ARG A 239 2.47 -30.54 -23.16
CA ARG A 239 1.22 -31.14 -23.69
C ARG A 239 0.61 -32.16 -22.73
N TYR A 240 1.44 -33.00 -22.12
CA TYR A 240 0.97 -34.04 -21.19
C TYR A 240 0.30 -33.46 -19.94
N LEU A 241 0.85 -32.38 -19.38
CA LEU A 241 0.33 -31.69 -18.20
C LEU A 241 -0.74 -30.64 -18.54
N GLU A 242 -1.11 -30.49 -19.82
CA GLU A 242 -2.05 -29.49 -20.32
C GLU A 242 -1.58 -28.03 -20.04
N ILE A 243 -0.27 -27.77 -20.18
CA ILE A 243 0.40 -26.47 -19.99
C ILE A 243 1.01 -25.99 -21.33
N PRO A 244 0.22 -25.41 -22.25
CA PRO A 244 0.67 -25.12 -23.61
C PRO A 244 1.77 -24.05 -23.71
N ARG A 245 1.82 -23.09 -22.76
CA ARG A 245 2.77 -21.96 -22.77
C ARG A 245 4.10 -22.24 -22.07
N LEU A 246 4.31 -23.46 -21.57
CA LEU A 246 5.54 -23.83 -20.88
C LEU A 246 6.76 -23.59 -21.78
N LEU A 247 6.69 -24.04 -23.04
CA LEU A 247 7.79 -23.89 -23.99
C LEU A 247 8.08 -22.41 -24.28
N ASP A 248 7.04 -21.62 -24.54
CA ASP A 248 7.15 -20.18 -24.84
C ASP A 248 7.76 -19.38 -23.68
N SER A 249 7.56 -19.82 -22.43
CA SER A 249 8.14 -19.20 -21.24
C SER A 249 9.64 -19.49 -21.04
N ILE A 250 10.14 -20.57 -21.65
CA ILE A 250 11.53 -21.03 -21.52
C ILE A 250 12.38 -20.55 -22.69
N LEU A 251 11.79 -20.39 -23.88
CA LEU A 251 12.50 -19.88 -25.06
C LEU A 251 12.81 -18.39 -24.92
N ASP A 252 14.10 -18.06 -24.84
CA ASP A 252 14.60 -16.67 -24.79
C ASP A 252 14.43 -16.00 -26.16
N SER A 253 13.67 -14.90 -26.21
CA SER A 253 13.45 -14.12 -27.43
C SER A 253 14.61 -13.18 -27.79
N GLY A 254 15.69 -13.13 -27.00
CA GLY A 254 16.81 -12.19 -27.19
C GLY A 254 16.46 -10.74 -26.82
N ASP A 255 15.17 -10.37 -26.83
CA ASP A 255 14.67 -9.11 -26.31
C ASP A 255 14.28 -9.22 -24.83
N ARG A 256 15.07 -8.54 -23.97
CA ARG A 256 14.90 -8.52 -22.51
C ARG A 256 13.55 -7.97 -22.07
N ARG A 257 12.94 -7.05 -22.84
CA ARG A 257 11.65 -6.44 -22.47
C ARG A 257 10.49 -7.38 -22.70
N LEU A 258 10.45 -8.04 -23.86
CA LEU A 258 9.47 -9.09 -24.16
C LEU A 258 9.55 -10.25 -23.15
N ALA A 259 10.76 -10.66 -22.78
CA ALA A 259 10.95 -11.70 -21.77
C ALA A 259 10.39 -11.31 -20.39
N ARG A 260 10.62 -10.06 -19.96
CA ARG A 260 10.04 -9.52 -18.71
C ARG A 260 8.52 -9.46 -18.76
N GLN A 261 7.95 -8.96 -19.86
CA GLN A 261 6.50 -8.88 -20.03
C GLN A 261 5.85 -10.26 -20.00
N ARG A 262 6.36 -11.23 -20.79
CA ARG A 262 5.84 -12.60 -20.78
C ARG A 262 5.89 -13.21 -19.39
N ARG A 263 6.96 -12.95 -18.64
CA ARG A 263 7.06 -13.41 -17.26
C ARG A 263 5.98 -12.80 -16.38
N ALA A 264 5.81 -11.48 -16.41
CA ALA A 264 4.77 -10.80 -15.63
C ALA A 264 3.36 -11.32 -15.99
N ASP A 265 3.08 -11.50 -17.29
CA ASP A 265 1.82 -12.06 -17.77
C ASP A 265 1.59 -13.49 -17.27
N GLU A 266 2.63 -14.34 -17.28
CA GLU A 266 2.52 -15.72 -16.79
C GLU A 266 2.41 -15.81 -15.26
N ILE A 267 3.08 -14.93 -14.50
CA ILE A 267 2.91 -14.82 -13.05
C ILE A 267 1.49 -14.37 -12.71
N SER A 268 0.98 -13.34 -13.40
CA SER A 268 -0.38 -12.84 -13.22
C SER A 268 -1.42 -13.92 -13.50
N ARG A 269 -1.28 -14.63 -14.63
CA ARG A 269 -2.14 -15.77 -14.97
C ARG A 269 -2.06 -16.88 -13.93
N GLY A 270 -0.88 -17.15 -13.38
CA GLY A 270 -0.73 -18.16 -12.33
C GLY A 270 -1.38 -17.79 -11.02
N ARG A 271 -1.33 -16.50 -10.66
CA ARG A 271 -2.08 -15.95 -9.55
C ARG A 271 -3.59 -16.04 -9.79
N ASP A 272 -4.10 -15.73 -10.98
CA ASP A 272 -5.54 -15.89 -11.33
C ASP A 272 -6.01 -17.35 -11.20
N GLN A 273 -5.18 -18.31 -11.62
CA GLN A 273 -5.50 -19.74 -11.48
C GLN A 273 -5.56 -20.18 -10.03
N LEU A 274 -4.64 -19.69 -9.19
CA LEU A 274 -4.67 -19.94 -7.75
C LEU A 274 -5.88 -19.28 -7.07
N GLU A 275 -6.23 -18.06 -7.48
CA GLU A 275 -7.41 -17.33 -7.01
C GLU A 275 -8.70 -18.12 -7.29
N THR A 276 -8.90 -18.55 -8.54
CA THR A 276 -10.06 -19.37 -8.93
C THR A 276 -10.13 -20.66 -8.10
N TRP A 277 -8.98 -21.31 -7.89
CA TRP A 277 -8.90 -22.52 -7.09
C TRP A 277 -9.21 -22.25 -5.62
N PHE A 278 -8.68 -21.17 -5.05
CA PHE A 278 -8.91 -20.72 -3.67
C PHE A 278 -10.40 -20.42 -3.42
N GLU A 279 -11.05 -19.66 -4.28
CA GLU A 279 -12.48 -19.35 -4.16
C GLU A 279 -13.33 -20.63 -4.19
N THR A 280 -13.05 -21.53 -5.13
CA THR A 280 -13.84 -22.76 -5.30
C THR A 280 -13.62 -23.76 -4.16
N ASN A 281 -12.38 -23.90 -3.68
CA ASN A 281 -12.01 -24.98 -2.76
C ASN A 281 -11.90 -24.53 -1.30
N VAL A 282 -11.30 -23.38 -1.01
CA VAL A 282 -11.15 -22.89 0.36
C VAL A 282 -12.42 -22.18 0.81
N LEU A 283 -12.83 -21.13 0.10
CA LEU A 283 -14.05 -20.38 0.46
C LEU A 283 -15.32 -21.21 0.24
N GLY A 284 -15.36 -22.00 -0.84
CA GLY A 284 -16.49 -22.89 -1.14
C GLY A 284 -16.71 -24.03 -0.15
N HIS A 285 -15.73 -24.37 0.69
CA HIS A 285 -15.82 -25.43 1.70
C HIS A 285 -15.68 -24.92 3.14
N LYS A 286 -15.84 -23.61 3.38
CA LYS A 286 -15.91 -23.07 4.74
C LYS A 286 -17.12 -23.62 5.49
N ILE A 287 -16.99 -23.80 6.81
CA ILE A 287 -18.05 -24.35 7.66
C ILE A 287 -18.45 -23.30 8.69
N THR A 288 -19.73 -22.99 8.76
CA THR A 288 -20.29 -22.18 9.84
C THR A 288 -20.75 -23.11 10.97
N VAL A 289 -20.27 -22.86 12.18
CA VAL A 289 -20.56 -23.66 13.37
C VAL A 289 -20.80 -22.72 14.54
N GLU A 290 -21.61 -23.14 15.51
CA GLU A 290 -21.74 -22.45 16.78
C GLU A 290 -20.38 -22.45 17.52
N THR A 291 -19.94 -21.30 18.06
CA THR A 291 -18.61 -21.13 18.68
C THR A 291 -18.36 -22.15 19.79
N SER A 292 -19.40 -22.53 20.53
CA SER A 292 -19.36 -23.55 21.59
C SER A 292 -18.95 -24.94 21.07
N LYS A 293 -19.31 -25.26 19.81
CA LYS A 293 -19.11 -26.56 19.15
C LYS A 293 -17.93 -26.55 18.18
N ALA A 294 -17.29 -25.41 17.92
CA ALA A 294 -16.19 -25.29 16.96
C ALA A 294 -15.05 -26.29 17.24
N LYS A 295 -14.73 -26.52 18.52
CA LYS A 295 -13.66 -27.47 18.94
C LYS A 295 -14.00 -28.94 18.71
N ASP A 296 -15.28 -29.28 18.54
CA ASP A 296 -15.74 -30.65 18.33
C ASP A 296 -15.74 -31.03 16.83
N VAL A 297 -15.47 -30.07 15.94
CA VAL A 297 -15.42 -30.30 14.50
C VAL A 297 -14.24 -31.17 14.16
N LYS A 298 -14.53 -32.33 13.57
CA LYS A 298 -13.54 -33.28 13.09
C LYS A 298 -13.49 -33.24 11.57
N TRP A 299 -12.33 -32.86 11.04
CA TRP A 299 -12.09 -32.83 9.61
C TRP A 299 -10.92 -33.76 9.28
N ASP A 300 -11.13 -34.70 8.37
CA ASP A 300 -10.13 -35.71 8.04
C ASP A 300 -8.99 -35.12 7.20
N ARG A 301 -7.77 -35.59 7.44
CA ARG A 301 -6.59 -35.18 6.64
C ARG A 301 -6.72 -35.59 5.18
N GLN A 302 -7.36 -36.73 4.90
CA GLN A 302 -7.67 -37.12 3.53
C GLN A 302 -8.97 -36.41 3.09
N ASN A 303 -8.82 -35.21 2.54
CA ASN A 303 -9.93 -34.44 2.01
C ASN A 303 -9.69 -34.06 0.54
N ALA A 304 -10.78 -33.74 -0.17
CA ALA A 304 -10.77 -33.46 -1.61
C ALA A 304 -10.02 -32.18 -1.99
N ILE A 305 -9.82 -31.28 -1.02
CA ILE A 305 -9.22 -29.96 -1.21
C ILE A 305 -7.77 -29.89 -0.74
N PHE A 306 -7.22 -30.99 -0.22
CA PHE A 306 -5.83 -31.10 0.26
C PHE A 306 -5.48 -30.14 1.43
N ALA A 307 -6.48 -29.68 2.18
CA ALA A 307 -6.28 -28.85 3.36
C ALA A 307 -5.62 -29.64 4.49
N ASP A 308 -4.70 -29.00 5.21
CA ASP A 308 -3.90 -29.61 6.28
C ASP A 308 -4.06 -28.90 7.64
N VAL A 309 -4.82 -27.80 7.69
CA VAL A 309 -5.17 -27.03 8.89
C VAL A 309 -6.50 -26.27 8.70
N LEU A 310 -7.19 -25.97 9.80
CA LEU A 310 -8.40 -25.15 9.84
C LEU A 310 -8.10 -23.82 10.54
N LEU A 311 -8.49 -22.69 9.95
CA LEU A 311 -8.51 -21.40 10.65
C LEU A 311 -9.93 -21.10 11.11
N GLN A 312 -10.07 -20.59 12.33
CA GLN A 312 -11.33 -20.15 12.91
C GLN A 312 -11.35 -18.63 13.02
N ALA A 313 -12.41 -18.00 12.53
CA ALA A 313 -12.78 -16.63 12.83
C ALA A 313 -14.16 -16.61 13.49
N ASP A 314 -14.33 -15.74 14.48
CA ASP A 314 -15.56 -15.64 15.25
C ASP A 314 -16.34 -14.39 14.81
N GLU A 315 -17.65 -14.50 14.61
CA GLU A 315 -18.49 -13.34 14.36
C GLU A 315 -18.55 -12.47 15.62
N ILE A 316 -18.38 -11.17 15.41
CA ILE A 316 -18.56 -10.17 16.45
C ILE A 316 -20.06 -10.08 16.71
N PRO A 317 -20.52 -10.19 17.97
CA PRO A 317 -21.94 -10.03 18.28
C PRO A 317 -22.39 -8.64 17.81
N GLU A 318 -23.40 -8.57 16.95
CA GLU A 318 -24.10 -7.30 16.72
C GLU A 318 -24.56 -6.79 18.09
N VAL A 319 -24.04 -5.64 18.49
CA VAL A 319 -24.56 -4.86 19.62
C VAL A 319 -25.93 -4.39 19.17
N GLY A 320 -26.92 -5.28 19.31
CA GLY A 320 -28.30 -4.98 18.97
C GLY A 320 -28.68 -3.70 19.69
N GLU A 321 -29.29 -2.77 18.94
CA GLU A 321 -29.91 -1.56 19.46
C GLU A 321 -30.50 -1.89 20.83
N LEU A 322 -29.94 -1.29 21.88
CA LEU A 322 -30.54 -1.33 23.19
C LEU A 322 -31.93 -0.73 23.02
N ASP A 323 -32.94 -1.59 23.00
CA ASP A 323 -34.35 -1.21 22.99
C ASP A 323 -34.54 -0.10 24.03
N ALA A 324 -34.76 1.12 23.54
CA ALA A 324 -34.92 2.33 24.33
C ALA A 324 -36.31 2.37 25.02
N ASP A 325 -36.75 1.25 25.61
CA ASP A 325 -38.05 1.10 26.25
C ASP A 325 -37.96 0.37 27.61
N ALA A 326 -36.96 0.72 28.42
CA ALA A 326 -36.97 0.46 29.85
C ALA A 326 -36.83 1.78 30.63
N GLN A 327 -37.98 2.28 31.09
CA GLN A 327 -38.10 3.44 31.98
C GLN A 327 -37.39 3.21 33.34
N ASP A 328 -36.67 4.25 33.78
CA ASP A 328 -36.32 4.64 35.16
C ASP A 328 -36.04 3.55 36.20
N ASP A 329 -34.80 3.45 36.69
CA ASP A 329 -34.43 4.03 37.99
C ASP A 329 -32.95 3.78 38.40
N ASN A 330 -32.33 4.83 38.93
CA ASN A 330 -31.16 4.88 39.84
C ASN A 330 -29.73 4.53 39.37
N ARG A 331 -28.94 5.63 39.27
CA ARG A 331 -27.51 5.82 39.58
C ARG A 331 -26.75 4.65 40.25
N ALA A 332 -25.64 4.24 39.64
CA ALA A 332 -24.29 4.26 40.23
C ALA A 332 -23.23 3.76 39.23
N SER A 333 -22.12 4.50 39.13
CA SER A 333 -20.89 4.11 38.45
C SER A 333 -20.41 2.70 38.86
N SER A 334 -20.07 1.85 37.89
CA SER A 334 -19.13 0.75 38.13
C SER A 334 -18.39 0.37 36.85
N ILE A 335 -17.07 0.49 36.95
CA ILE A 335 -16.02 0.11 36.00
C ILE A 335 -16.05 -1.42 35.83
N PRO A 336 -15.86 -1.98 34.62
CA PRO A 336 -15.75 -3.43 34.47
C PRO A 336 -14.35 -3.89 34.92
N ILE A 337 -14.30 -4.48 36.12
CA ILE A 337 -13.14 -5.21 36.65
C ILE A 337 -13.37 -6.71 36.42
N GLY A 338 -12.58 -7.32 35.52
CA GLY A 338 -12.16 -8.74 35.57
C GLY A 338 -13.23 -9.84 35.53
N PRO A 339 -12.84 -11.09 35.19
CA PRO A 339 -13.79 -12.12 34.77
C PRO A 339 -14.37 -12.85 35.98
N GLY A 340 -15.67 -12.68 36.22
CA GLY A 340 -16.37 -13.46 37.22
C GLY A 340 -17.64 -12.81 37.74
N VAL A 341 -18.67 -12.70 36.89
CA VAL A 341 -20.06 -12.60 37.35
C VAL A 341 -20.95 -13.40 36.39
N ASP A 342 -21.95 -14.04 36.98
CA ASP A 342 -22.66 -15.23 36.52
C ASP A 342 -23.28 -15.18 35.11
N ALA A 343 -22.99 -16.25 34.37
CA ALA A 343 -23.60 -16.60 33.11
C ALA A 343 -25.05 -17.08 33.32
N ALA A 344 -26.00 -16.16 33.16
CA ALA A 344 -27.37 -16.48 32.79
C ALA A 344 -28.00 -15.23 32.17
N GLU A 345 -28.62 -15.39 31.00
CA GLU A 345 -29.37 -14.37 30.25
C GLU A 345 -28.56 -13.48 29.29
N ALA A 346 -27.96 -14.11 28.27
CA ALA A 346 -28.20 -13.82 26.84
C ALA A 346 -27.23 -14.65 25.97
N SER A 347 -27.44 -15.97 25.83
CA SER A 347 -26.71 -16.73 24.79
C SER A 347 -27.33 -16.41 23.43
N ARG A 348 -26.94 -15.29 22.84
CA ARG A 348 -27.01 -15.16 21.38
C ARG A 348 -26.04 -16.18 20.82
N ASP A 349 -26.51 -17.04 19.93
CA ASP A 349 -25.72 -18.12 19.32
C ASP A 349 -24.55 -17.51 18.56
N GLN A 350 -23.39 -17.36 19.22
CA GLN A 350 -22.20 -16.86 18.56
C GLN A 350 -21.77 -17.89 17.51
N THR A 351 -21.53 -17.40 16.31
CA THR A 351 -21.22 -18.17 15.11
C THR A 351 -19.74 -18.00 14.79
N SER A 352 -19.09 -19.13 14.53
CA SER A 352 -17.69 -19.19 14.09
C SER A 352 -17.63 -19.81 12.71
N ILE A 353 -16.73 -19.30 11.87
CA ILE A 353 -16.48 -19.84 10.54
C ILE A 353 -15.12 -20.51 10.51
N LEU A 354 -15.10 -21.77 10.09
CA LEU A 354 -13.90 -22.59 9.93
C LEU A 354 -13.51 -22.65 8.46
N TYR A 355 -12.27 -22.25 8.16
CA TYR A 355 -11.69 -22.20 6.83
C TYR A 355 -10.65 -23.31 6.65
N PRO A 356 -10.87 -24.28 5.74
CA PRO A 356 -9.87 -25.30 5.44
C PRO A 356 -8.78 -24.73 4.53
N VAL A 357 -7.56 -24.63 5.05
CA VAL A 357 -6.45 -23.96 4.37
C VAL A 357 -5.18 -24.82 4.34
N HIS A 358 -4.14 -24.30 3.68
CA HIS A 358 -2.88 -24.97 3.46
C HIS A 358 -1.77 -24.29 4.27
N ARG A 359 -1.07 -25.02 5.13
CA ARG A 359 0.10 -24.52 5.89
C ARG A 359 1.11 -23.89 4.94
N ALA A 360 1.33 -24.50 3.77
CA ALA A 360 2.21 -23.99 2.72
C ALA A 360 1.93 -22.51 2.36
N MET A 361 0.66 -22.08 2.37
CA MET A 361 0.28 -20.70 2.07
C MET A 361 0.33 -19.80 3.32
N LEU A 362 0.03 -20.34 4.50
CA LEU A 362 0.13 -19.61 5.77
C LEU A 362 1.58 -19.25 6.13
N LEU A 363 2.58 -20.01 5.67
CA LEU A 363 4.01 -19.72 5.87
C LEU A 363 4.48 -18.36 5.32
N ARG A 364 3.62 -17.66 4.58
CA ARG A 364 3.84 -16.27 4.18
C ARG A 364 3.80 -15.28 5.35
N SER A 365 3.28 -15.71 6.49
CA SER A 365 3.26 -14.97 7.75
C SER A 365 4.31 -15.57 8.68
N GLU A 366 5.12 -14.72 9.28
CA GLU A 366 6.15 -15.15 10.24
C GLU A 366 5.53 -15.78 11.50
N PHE A 367 4.32 -15.36 11.88
CA PHE A 367 3.54 -15.98 12.96
C PHE A 367 3.35 -17.48 12.71
N PHE A 368 2.80 -17.85 11.56
CA PHE A 368 2.54 -19.25 11.22
C PHE A 368 3.84 -20.01 10.93
N ASN A 369 4.84 -19.36 10.34
CA ASN A 369 6.15 -19.95 10.13
C ASN A 369 6.80 -20.38 11.47
N ALA A 370 6.79 -19.49 12.46
CA ALA A 370 7.27 -19.79 13.81
C ALA A 370 6.43 -20.88 14.48
N MET A 371 5.09 -20.78 14.39
CA MET A 371 4.17 -21.78 14.96
C MET A 371 4.45 -23.18 14.40
N PHE A 372 4.50 -23.33 13.08
CA PHE A 372 4.65 -24.62 12.40
C PHE A 372 6.05 -25.21 12.47
N SER A 373 7.07 -24.39 12.72
CA SER A 373 8.45 -24.84 12.92
C SER A 373 8.74 -25.29 14.35
N SER A 374 7.85 -24.95 15.29
CA SER A 374 8.00 -25.25 16.72
C SER A 374 7.47 -26.65 17.08
N THR A 375 7.53 -26.98 18.37
CA THR A 375 6.95 -28.19 18.96
C THR A 375 5.48 -28.04 19.40
N PHE A 376 4.85 -26.89 19.09
CA PHE A 376 3.47 -26.59 19.45
C PHE A 376 2.48 -27.64 18.90
N LYS A 377 1.33 -27.78 19.57
CA LYS A 377 0.30 -28.77 19.24
C LYS A 377 -0.23 -28.56 17.82
N GLU A 378 -0.34 -27.31 17.40
CA GLU A 378 -0.77 -26.84 16.09
C GLU A 378 0.17 -27.33 14.98
N ALA A 379 1.46 -27.50 15.29
CA ALA A 379 2.45 -28.03 14.35
C ALA A 379 2.40 -29.56 14.22
N GLN A 380 1.89 -30.26 15.23
CA GLN A 380 1.87 -31.72 15.30
C GLN A 380 0.84 -32.35 14.35
N MET A 381 1.22 -33.48 13.77
CA MET A 381 0.35 -34.31 12.93
C MET A 381 -0.59 -35.13 13.82
N THR A 382 -1.87 -34.77 13.79
CA THR A 382 -3.01 -35.42 14.46
C THR A 382 -3.89 -36.18 13.45
N GLU A 383 -4.87 -36.97 13.90
CA GLU A 383 -5.79 -37.69 13.00
C GLU A 383 -6.66 -36.74 12.17
N HIS A 384 -7.18 -35.69 12.82
CA HIS A 384 -7.98 -34.64 12.20
C HIS A 384 -7.17 -33.34 12.01
N LEU A 385 -7.69 -32.39 11.24
CA LEU A 385 -7.05 -31.08 11.07
C LEU A 385 -7.04 -30.31 12.39
N ASN A 386 -5.91 -29.65 12.68
CA ASN A 386 -5.82 -28.75 13.83
C ASN A 386 -6.60 -27.46 13.52
N ILE A 387 -7.35 -26.96 14.51
CA ILE A 387 -8.08 -25.69 14.43
C ILE A 387 -7.24 -24.62 15.11
N ILE A 388 -6.99 -23.52 14.41
CA ILE A 388 -6.25 -22.35 14.91
C ILE A 388 -7.20 -21.16 14.90
N SER A 389 -7.43 -20.56 16.07
CA SER A 389 -8.24 -19.34 16.19
C SER A 389 -7.43 -18.12 15.77
N VAL A 390 -8.03 -17.27 14.94
CA VAL A 390 -7.54 -15.94 14.61
C VAL A 390 -8.53 -14.94 15.19
N ASP A 391 -8.02 -13.92 15.89
CA ASP A 391 -8.83 -12.95 16.61
C ASP A 391 -9.30 -11.84 15.66
N CYS A 392 -10.20 -12.19 14.75
CA CYS A 392 -10.76 -11.27 13.77
C CYS A 392 -12.13 -11.71 13.27
N SER A 393 -12.84 -10.79 12.61
CA SER A 393 -14.10 -11.11 11.94
C SER A 393 -13.88 -12.02 10.72
N PRO A 394 -14.89 -12.80 10.31
CA PRO A 394 -14.77 -13.65 9.13
C PRO A 394 -14.47 -12.88 7.84
N GLU A 395 -15.01 -11.66 7.70
CA GLU A 395 -14.73 -10.78 6.55
C GLU A 395 -13.23 -10.42 6.47
N VAL A 396 -12.64 -10.05 7.61
CA VAL A 396 -11.21 -9.73 7.71
C VAL A 396 -10.34 -10.95 7.44
N LEU A 397 -10.72 -12.13 7.96
CA LEU A 397 -9.99 -13.36 7.69
C LEU A 397 -10.02 -13.72 6.20
N GLU A 398 -11.15 -13.51 5.51
CA GLU A 398 -11.24 -13.74 4.06
C GLU A 398 -10.33 -12.80 3.25
N ILE A 399 -10.18 -11.54 3.67
CA ILE A 399 -9.23 -10.59 3.07
C ILE A 399 -7.79 -11.08 3.24
N ILE A 400 -7.43 -11.52 4.45
CA ILE A 400 -6.08 -12.03 4.76
C ILE A 400 -5.78 -13.31 3.97
N LEU A 401 -6.74 -14.23 3.92
CA LEU A 401 -6.61 -15.45 3.14
C LEU A 401 -6.46 -15.13 1.65
N ARG A 402 -7.27 -14.22 1.10
CA ARG A 402 -7.11 -13.78 -0.28
C ARG A 402 -5.71 -13.22 -0.52
N TYR A 403 -5.18 -12.41 0.40
CA TYR A 403 -3.82 -11.88 0.32
C TYR A 403 -2.76 -12.99 0.32
N PHE A 404 -2.88 -14.01 1.18
CA PHE A 404 -1.95 -15.14 1.18
C PHE A 404 -1.94 -15.89 -0.16
N TYR A 405 -3.10 -16.14 -0.76
CA TYR A 405 -3.19 -16.91 -2.01
C TYR A 405 -2.90 -16.10 -3.27
N THR A 406 -3.15 -14.79 -3.26
CA THR A 406 -3.19 -14.01 -4.50
C THR A 406 -2.42 -12.69 -4.47
N GLU A 407 -1.86 -12.27 -3.34
CA GLU A 407 -1.26 -10.93 -3.13
C GLU A 407 -2.26 -9.75 -3.22
N LYS A 408 -3.53 -10.01 -3.56
CA LYS A 408 -4.58 -8.98 -3.60
C LYS A 408 -5.07 -8.65 -2.20
N ALA A 409 -5.33 -7.37 -1.98
CA ALA A 409 -5.77 -6.86 -0.69
C ALA A 409 -6.67 -5.64 -0.91
N ASP A 410 -7.81 -5.88 -1.55
CA ASP A 410 -8.82 -4.86 -1.81
C ASP A 410 -9.89 -4.99 -0.72
N PHE A 411 -10.06 -3.92 0.06
CA PHE A 411 -11.02 -3.86 1.16
C PHE A 411 -11.49 -2.42 1.43
N PRO A 412 -12.73 -2.26 1.90
CA PRO A 412 -13.29 -0.95 2.25
C PRO A 412 -12.71 -0.38 3.55
N LEU A 413 -12.94 0.91 3.79
CA LEU A 413 -12.39 1.65 4.93
C LEU A 413 -12.92 1.17 6.29
N ASN A 414 -14.18 0.74 6.36
CA ASN A 414 -14.84 0.26 7.58
C ASN A 414 -14.13 -0.96 8.21
N VAL A 415 -13.48 -1.81 7.40
CA VAL A 415 -12.70 -2.96 7.89
C VAL A 415 -11.20 -2.70 7.93
N ALA A 416 -10.74 -1.52 7.51
CA ALA A 416 -9.32 -1.26 7.32
C ALA A 416 -8.53 -1.26 8.64
N VAL A 417 -9.14 -0.78 9.74
CA VAL A 417 -8.55 -0.83 11.09
C VAL A 417 -8.41 -2.26 11.58
N ASP A 418 -9.44 -3.10 11.41
CA ASP A 418 -9.38 -4.52 11.78
C ASP A 418 -8.36 -5.29 10.94
N VAL A 419 -8.27 -5.01 9.64
CA VAL A 419 -7.23 -5.56 8.76
C VAL A 419 -5.86 -5.12 9.22
N LEU A 420 -5.68 -3.87 9.65
CA LEU A 420 -4.41 -3.36 10.18
C LEU A 420 -3.98 -4.15 11.44
N PHE A 421 -4.88 -4.31 12.41
CA PHE A 421 -4.62 -5.06 13.64
C PHE A 421 -4.33 -6.53 13.37
N THR A 422 -5.14 -7.17 12.53
CA THR A 422 -4.96 -8.60 12.23
C THR A 422 -3.69 -8.85 11.40
N ALA A 423 -3.35 -7.93 10.50
CA ALA A 423 -2.07 -7.98 9.78
C ALA A 423 -0.87 -7.83 10.71
N ASP A 424 -0.94 -6.95 11.72
CA ASP A 424 0.09 -6.81 12.74
C ASP A 424 0.20 -8.08 13.62
N GLN A 425 -0.94 -8.60 14.10
CA GLN A 425 -1.02 -9.85 14.87
C GLN A 425 -0.37 -11.03 14.14
N LEU A 426 -0.61 -11.13 12.83
CA LEU A 426 -0.07 -12.20 11.99
C LEU A 426 1.32 -11.86 11.40
N PHE A 427 1.93 -10.73 11.76
CA PHE A 427 3.21 -10.25 11.23
C PHE A 427 3.26 -10.21 9.68
N ILE A 428 2.23 -9.62 9.06
CA ILE A 428 2.09 -9.44 7.61
C ILE A 428 2.37 -7.97 7.25
N GLU A 429 3.65 -7.61 7.20
CA GLU A 429 4.09 -6.22 7.06
C GLU A 429 3.52 -5.52 5.82
N LYS A 430 3.48 -6.21 4.68
CA LYS A 430 2.95 -5.63 3.42
C LYS A 430 1.45 -5.37 3.46
N LEU A 431 0.68 -6.19 4.18
CA LEU A 431 -0.75 -5.98 4.30
C LEU A 431 -1.03 -4.85 5.30
N LYS A 432 -0.24 -4.80 6.39
CA LYS A 432 -0.25 -3.72 7.37
C LYS A 432 0.04 -2.36 6.73
N THR A 433 1.07 -2.25 5.88
CA THR A 433 1.36 -1.01 5.15
C THR A 433 0.24 -0.63 4.19
N LYS A 434 -0.34 -1.59 3.46
CA LYS A 434 -1.51 -1.35 2.60
C LYS A 434 -2.71 -0.83 3.39
N ALA A 435 -3.04 -1.43 4.54
CA ALA A 435 -4.12 -0.96 5.40
C ALA A 435 -3.88 0.47 5.89
N ALA A 436 -2.66 0.79 6.32
CA ALA A 436 -2.28 2.14 6.71
C ALA A 436 -2.41 3.15 5.56
N VAL A 437 -2.06 2.74 4.33
CA VAL A 437 -2.27 3.57 3.14
C VAL A 437 -3.76 3.80 2.90
N VAL A 438 -4.59 2.76 2.93
CA VAL A 438 -6.06 2.89 2.74
C VAL A 438 -6.67 3.85 3.77
N ILE A 439 -6.29 3.71 5.05
CA ILE A 439 -6.79 4.56 6.14
C ILE A 439 -6.37 6.03 5.93
N SER A 440 -5.07 6.27 5.75
CA SER A 440 -4.53 7.64 5.60
C SER A 440 -4.95 8.33 4.30
N SER A 441 -5.12 7.57 3.21
CA SER A 441 -5.53 8.10 1.90
C SER A 441 -6.98 8.53 1.89
N LEU A 442 -7.89 7.62 2.27
CA LEU A 442 -9.33 7.88 2.28
C LEU A 442 -9.72 8.88 3.38
N GLY A 443 -9.05 8.86 4.53
CA GLY A 443 -9.27 9.88 5.57
C GLY A 443 -8.78 11.27 5.20
N SER A 444 -7.77 11.39 4.34
CA SER A 444 -7.34 12.68 3.80
C SER A 444 -8.37 13.28 2.81
N ALA A 445 -9.22 12.46 2.17
CA ALA A 445 -10.26 12.94 1.27
C ALA A 445 -11.32 13.82 1.97
N ASN A 446 -11.51 13.65 3.28
CA ASN A 446 -12.36 14.52 4.09
C ASN A 446 -11.70 15.85 4.43
N MET A 447 -10.37 15.97 4.38
CA MET A 447 -9.65 17.23 4.62
C MET A 447 -9.95 18.28 3.53
N SER A 448 -10.11 17.88 2.27
CA SER A 448 -10.34 18.83 1.16
C SER A 448 -11.77 19.39 1.11
N GLN A 449 -12.77 18.63 1.57
CA GLN A 449 -14.15 19.14 1.70
C GLN A 449 -14.25 20.28 2.73
N ALA A 450 -13.39 20.30 3.76
CA ALA A 450 -13.34 21.39 4.74
C ALA A 450 -12.59 22.63 4.23
N GLN A 451 -11.72 22.49 3.23
CA GLN A 451 -11.19 23.65 2.50
C GLN A 451 -12.26 24.25 1.55
N ALA A 452 -13.14 23.40 0.99
CA ALA A 452 -14.28 23.83 0.18
C ALA A 452 -15.47 24.37 1.02
N SER A 453 -15.60 24.00 2.28
CA SER A 453 -16.67 24.52 3.17
C SER A 453 -16.45 25.96 3.62
N LYS A 454 -15.28 26.55 3.34
CA LYS A 454 -15.01 27.99 3.56
C LYS A 454 -15.70 28.91 2.53
N THR A 455 -16.32 28.38 1.46
CA THR A 455 -16.91 29.21 0.38
C THR A 455 -18.41 29.04 0.14
N TRP A 456 -19.21 28.47 1.06
CA TRP A 456 -20.68 28.57 0.96
C TRP A 456 -21.40 28.68 2.32
N PRO A 457 -22.52 29.41 2.41
CA PRO A 457 -23.16 29.74 3.68
C PRO A 457 -23.93 28.55 4.24
N LYS A 458 -23.80 28.38 5.57
CA LYS A 458 -24.50 27.40 6.40
C LYS A 458 -26.01 27.38 6.09
N LYS A 459 -26.53 26.26 5.57
CA LYS A 459 -27.98 26.01 5.56
C LYS A 459 -28.47 25.76 6.98
N ALA A 460 -29.55 26.45 7.32
CA ALA A 460 -30.21 26.43 8.61
C ALA A 460 -30.72 25.01 8.96
N LYS A 461 -30.58 24.66 10.25
CA LYS A 461 -31.16 23.48 10.88
C LYS A 461 -32.66 23.38 10.57
N GLY A 462 -33.08 22.22 10.08
CA GLY A 462 -34.48 21.78 10.10
C GLY A 462 -35.05 21.43 8.74
N GLN A 463 -34.70 20.25 8.21
CA GLN A 463 -35.60 19.47 7.36
C GLN A 463 -35.09 18.02 7.29
N LYS A 464 -35.83 17.10 7.93
CA LYS A 464 -35.73 15.66 7.67
C LYS A 464 -36.03 15.44 6.19
N SER A 465 -35.10 14.82 5.48
CA SER A 465 -35.29 14.37 4.10
C SER A 465 -35.19 12.85 4.13
N GLU A 466 -36.33 12.19 4.23
CA GLU A 466 -36.47 10.80 3.80
C GLU A 466 -36.40 10.74 2.28
N ALA A 467 -35.88 9.62 1.77
CA ALA A 467 -35.83 9.18 0.37
C ALA A 467 -34.62 9.64 -0.47
N ASN A 468 -33.47 9.00 -0.25
CA ASN A 468 -32.78 8.13 -1.23
C ASN A 468 -31.48 7.64 -0.60
N GLY A 469 -31.17 6.35 -0.76
CA GLY A 469 -29.99 5.68 -0.20
C GLY A 469 -28.67 6.27 -0.70
N VAL A 470 -28.25 7.35 -0.07
CA VAL A 470 -26.86 7.80 -0.01
C VAL A 470 -26.31 7.11 1.23
N VAL A 471 -25.29 6.27 1.02
CA VAL A 471 -24.47 5.69 2.11
C VAL A 471 -24.07 6.85 3.01
N GLU A 472 -24.44 6.80 4.29
CA GLU A 472 -23.94 7.76 5.26
C GLU A 472 -22.41 7.65 5.19
N ASP A 473 -21.73 8.73 4.78
CA ASP A 473 -20.27 8.78 4.79
C ASP A 473 -19.85 8.60 6.26
N GLU A 474 -19.45 7.38 6.64
CA GLU A 474 -19.01 7.06 7.99
C GLU A 474 -17.78 7.93 8.31
N ASP A 475 -17.99 8.94 9.15
CA ASP A 475 -16.93 9.82 9.62
C ASP A 475 -15.90 8.98 10.38
N ILE A 476 -14.70 8.93 9.83
CA ILE A 476 -13.56 8.24 10.43
C ILE A 476 -13.26 8.85 11.81
N ASP A 477 -13.29 8.02 12.85
CA ASP A 477 -12.83 8.44 14.18
C ASP A 477 -11.31 8.55 14.22
N ILE A 478 -10.80 9.78 14.19
CA ILE A 478 -9.37 10.04 14.21
C ILE A 478 -8.71 9.66 15.53
N TYR A 479 -9.45 9.68 16.65
CA TYR A 479 -8.93 9.31 17.96
C TYR A 479 -8.63 7.81 18.00
N GLU A 480 -9.55 6.99 17.47
CA GLU A 480 -9.35 5.55 17.31
C GLU A 480 -8.19 5.24 16.37
N ILE A 481 -8.06 5.96 15.24
CA ILE A 481 -6.93 5.79 14.32
C ILE A 481 -5.60 6.07 15.01
N LEU A 482 -5.48 7.16 15.77
CA LEU A 482 -4.22 7.48 16.42
C LEU A 482 -3.85 6.42 17.46
N ARG A 483 -4.84 5.95 18.25
CA ARG A 483 -4.63 4.85 19.20
C ARG A 483 -4.24 3.56 18.47
N ALA A 484 -4.86 3.24 17.33
CA ALA A 484 -4.49 2.11 16.49
C ALA A 484 -3.07 2.25 15.92
N ALA A 485 -2.69 3.46 15.50
CA ALA A 485 -1.35 3.78 15.03
C ALA A 485 -0.29 3.51 16.11
N TRP A 486 -0.57 3.92 17.34
CA TRP A 486 0.30 3.69 18.49
C TRP A 486 0.43 2.22 18.88
N LEU A 487 -0.68 1.48 18.84
CA LEU A 487 -0.69 0.04 19.16
C LEU A 487 0.06 -0.76 18.11
N THR A 488 -0.17 -0.46 16.83
CA THR A 488 0.45 -1.16 15.69
C THR A 488 1.81 -0.57 15.30
N ARG A 489 2.24 0.54 15.91
CA ARG A 489 3.51 1.25 15.64
C ARG A 489 3.65 1.67 14.17
N VAL A 490 2.59 2.25 13.62
CA VAL A 490 2.55 2.72 12.23
C VAL A 490 2.69 4.24 12.20
N GLN A 491 3.93 4.70 12.00
CA GLN A 491 4.26 6.13 11.97
C GLN A 491 3.41 6.93 10.95
N ARG A 492 3.13 6.35 9.78
CA ARG A 492 2.30 7.01 8.76
C ARG A 492 0.92 7.43 9.29
N LEU A 493 0.31 6.61 10.14
CA LEU A 493 -1.00 6.92 10.73
C LEU A 493 -0.89 7.94 11.85
N GLU A 494 0.21 7.94 12.59
CA GLU A 494 0.52 8.98 13.59
C GLU A 494 0.67 10.35 12.92
N GLU A 495 1.47 10.44 11.85
CA GLU A 495 1.65 11.64 11.04
C GLU A 495 0.34 12.11 10.40
N PHE A 496 -0.46 11.17 9.90
CA PHE A 496 -1.79 11.46 9.33
C PHE A 496 -2.71 12.08 10.39
N ALA A 497 -2.78 11.51 11.59
CA ALA A 497 -3.62 12.02 12.67
C ALA A 497 -3.12 13.35 13.22
N ALA A 498 -1.81 13.52 13.42
CA ALA A 498 -1.24 14.80 13.83
C ALA A 498 -1.55 15.90 12.80
N ARG A 499 -1.43 15.60 11.50
CA ARG A 499 -1.82 16.52 10.43
C ARG A 499 -3.31 16.82 10.46
N TYR A 500 -4.16 15.82 10.64
CA TYR A 500 -5.61 16.01 10.77
C TYR A 500 -5.95 16.96 11.91
N PHE A 501 -5.37 16.74 13.10
CA PHE A 501 -5.55 17.62 14.25
C PHE A 501 -5.04 19.04 13.96
N ALA A 502 -3.87 19.23 13.36
CA ALA A 502 -3.35 20.57 13.05
C ALA A 502 -4.28 21.38 12.10
N TYR A 503 -4.94 20.70 11.16
CA TYR A 503 -5.86 21.36 10.21
C TYR A 503 -7.26 21.62 10.76
N ARG A 504 -7.65 20.96 11.87
CA ARG A 504 -8.95 21.11 12.54
C ARG A 504 -8.82 21.41 14.03
N LEU A 505 -7.67 21.95 14.44
CA LEU A 505 -7.34 22.11 15.85
C LEU A 505 -8.39 22.93 16.58
N GLU A 506 -9.01 23.89 15.89
CA GLU A 506 -10.09 24.72 16.39
C GLU A 506 -11.29 23.93 16.92
N GLU A 507 -11.57 22.75 16.35
CA GLU A 507 -12.71 21.88 16.69
C GLU A 507 -12.38 20.91 17.84
N HIS A 508 -11.11 20.55 17.99
CA HIS A 508 -10.65 19.51 18.93
C HIS A 508 -10.01 20.08 20.21
N ILE A 509 -9.36 21.24 20.16
CA ILE A 509 -8.51 21.74 21.25
C ILE A 509 -9.24 21.94 22.59
N ASP A 510 -10.54 22.23 22.54
CA ASP A 510 -11.36 22.49 23.72
C ASP A 510 -12.11 21.21 24.21
N THR A 511 -11.97 20.06 23.53
CA THR A 511 -12.66 18.82 23.91
C THR A 511 -11.92 18.05 25.01
N GLU A 512 -12.67 17.29 25.82
CA GLU A 512 -12.07 16.41 26.86
C GLU A 512 -11.31 15.24 26.22
N GLU A 513 -11.84 14.65 25.15
CA GLU A 513 -11.20 13.54 24.41
C GLU A 513 -9.81 13.92 23.88
N PHE A 514 -9.63 15.15 23.38
CA PHE A 514 -8.32 15.62 22.94
C PHE A 514 -7.35 15.81 24.12
N ALA A 515 -7.84 16.27 25.27
CA ALA A 515 -7.03 16.40 26.46
C ALA A 515 -6.57 15.03 26.99
N GLU A 516 -7.45 14.03 26.99
CA GLU A 516 -7.11 12.64 27.31
C GLU A 516 -6.05 12.07 26.36
N LEU A 517 -6.19 12.33 25.05
CA LEU A 517 -5.24 11.89 24.03
C LEU A 517 -3.83 12.46 24.24
N ILE A 518 -3.73 13.75 24.58
CA ILE A 518 -2.45 14.41 24.90
C ILE A 518 -1.85 13.80 26.16
N GLN A 519 -2.66 13.48 27.18
CA GLN A 519 -2.21 12.82 28.39
C GLN A 519 -1.73 11.38 28.13
N GLU A 520 -2.41 10.62 27.28
CA GLU A 520 -1.98 9.30 26.81
C GLU A 520 -0.63 9.38 26.10
N SER A 521 -0.48 10.32 25.17
CA SER A 521 0.78 10.57 24.46
C SER A 521 1.91 10.89 25.44
N ALA A 522 1.68 11.80 26.39
CA ALA A 522 2.66 12.15 27.42
C ALA A 522 3.00 11.00 28.38
N GLY A 523 2.09 10.06 28.58
CA GLY A 523 2.27 8.86 29.40
C GLY A 523 3.08 7.75 28.73
N ARG A 524 3.22 7.75 27.40
CA ARG A 524 4.02 6.77 26.65
C ARG A 524 5.54 6.96 26.85
N ILE A 525 5.96 8.13 27.33
CA ILE A 525 7.37 8.47 27.62
C ILE A 525 7.74 7.98 29.03
N GLN A 526 8.44 6.85 29.13
CA GLN A 526 8.77 6.21 30.42
C GLN A 526 10.03 6.75 31.13
N LYS A 527 10.91 7.49 30.44
CA LYS A 527 12.15 8.03 31.01
C LYS A 527 12.33 9.50 30.62
N ARG A 528 11.69 10.38 31.39
CA ARG A 528 11.79 11.83 31.16
C ARG A 528 13.19 12.36 31.43
N GLN A 529 13.81 12.93 30.40
CA GLN A 529 14.80 13.99 30.56
C GLN A 529 14.07 15.35 30.61
N GLU A 530 14.72 16.39 31.13
CA GLU A 530 14.13 17.75 31.24
C GLU A 530 13.82 18.41 29.88
N THR A 531 14.06 17.72 28.76
CA THR A 531 13.88 18.20 27.38
C THR A 531 12.90 17.34 26.56
N ASP A 532 12.23 16.37 27.18
CA ASP A 532 11.37 15.45 26.45
C ASP A 532 10.04 16.13 26.13
N SER A 533 9.83 16.44 24.86
CA SER A 533 8.58 16.94 24.34
C SER A 533 7.55 15.83 24.11
N ILE A 534 6.29 16.22 24.08
CA ILE A 534 5.18 15.32 23.77
C ILE A 534 5.15 15.12 22.26
N GLU A 535 5.51 13.93 21.79
CA GLU A 535 5.64 13.59 20.34
C GLU A 535 4.43 14.07 19.52
N LEU A 536 3.22 13.69 19.92
CA LEU A 536 1.98 14.11 19.23
C LEU A 536 1.84 15.63 19.16
N LEU A 537 2.19 16.34 20.24
CA LEU A 537 2.05 17.79 20.28
C LEU A 537 3.07 18.47 19.37
N ASP A 538 4.30 17.96 19.34
CA ASP A 538 5.34 18.46 18.44
C ASP A 538 4.96 18.24 16.97
N ASP A 539 4.41 17.08 16.63
CA ASP A 539 3.91 16.81 15.29
C ASP A 539 2.74 17.75 14.93
N ILE A 540 1.81 17.99 15.86
CA ILE A 540 0.71 18.95 15.67
C ILE A 540 1.29 20.36 15.47
N ARG A 541 2.26 20.80 16.29
CA ARG A 541 2.92 22.12 16.16
C ARG A 541 3.64 22.24 14.81
N PHE A 542 4.34 21.19 14.39
CA PHE A 542 5.00 21.13 13.09
C PHE A 542 3.99 21.32 11.95
N TYR A 543 2.93 20.51 11.89
CA TYR A 543 1.92 20.62 10.82
C TYR A 543 1.08 21.89 10.92
N LEU A 544 0.88 22.44 12.13
CA LEU A 544 0.24 23.74 12.33
C LEU A 544 1.12 24.83 11.73
N SER A 545 2.44 24.79 11.97
CA SER A 545 3.38 25.72 11.34
C SER A 545 3.35 25.61 9.82
N GLU A 546 3.32 24.39 9.27
CA GLU A 546 3.25 24.13 7.82
C GLU A 546 1.96 24.69 7.19
N ARG A 547 0.81 24.46 7.85
CA ARG A 547 -0.51 24.98 7.46
C ARG A 547 -0.50 26.49 7.25
N PHE A 548 0.25 27.23 8.08
CA PHE A 548 0.36 28.69 7.97
C PHE A 548 1.61 29.15 7.18
N ARG A 549 2.68 28.34 7.09
CA ARG A 549 3.95 28.62 6.37
C ARG A 549 3.79 28.78 4.87
N LEU A 550 2.94 27.96 4.24
CA LEU A 550 2.62 28.09 2.81
C LEU A 550 2.01 29.46 2.45
N ARG A 551 1.52 30.23 3.43
CA ARG A 551 1.02 31.60 3.23
C ARG A 551 2.05 32.69 3.59
N PHE A 552 3.15 32.33 4.26
CA PHE A 552 4.23 33.25 4.65
C PHE A 552 5.34 33.36 3.59
N ASP A 553 5.58 32.31 2.80
CA ASP A 553 6.64 32.32 1.77
C ASP A 553 6.31 33.24 0.56
N ASP A 554 5.03 33.48 0.25
CA ASP A 554 4.60 34.44 -0.80
C ASP A 554 4.84 35.91 -0.42
N ALA A 555 5.15 36.21 0.84
CA ALA A 555 5.31 37.58 1.36
C ALA A 555 6.78 38.01 1.56
N GLY A 556 7.77 37.16 1.27
CA GLY A 556 9.19 37.52 1.41
C GLY A 556 9.62 37.87 2.85
N LEU A 557 8.92 37.34 3.86
CA LEU A 557 9.11 37.64 5.29
C LEU A 557 9.74 36.48 6.07
N ALA A 558 10.71 35.80 5.46
CA ALA A 558 11.49 34.74 6.11
C ALA A 558 12.25 35.22 7.37
N GLU A 559 12.52 36.52 7.50
CA GLU A 559 13.29 37.10 8.61
C GLU A 559 12.55 37.16 9.96
N MET A 560 11.21 37.02 9.99
CA MET A 560 10.44 37.10 11.25
C MET A 560 10.33 35.77 12.01
N ILE A 561 10.67 34.64 11.37
CA ILE A 561 10.65 33.32 12.01
C ILE A 561 11.88 33.12 12.92
N GLU A 562 12.97 33.86 12.70
CA GLU A 562 14.18 33.77 13.53
C GLU A 562 14.06 34.42 14.91
N GLU A 563 13.11 35.34 15.14
CA GLU A 563 13.01 36.06 16.42
C GLU A 563 12.25 35.32 17.53
N ASN A 564 11.47 34.28 17.22
CA ASN A 564 10.63 33.57 18.22
C ASN A 564 10.92 32.06 18.35
N ALA A 565 11.99 31.55 17.73
CA ALA A 565 12.43 30.18 17.98
C ALA A 565 13.20 30.12 19.32
N PRO A 566 12.82 29.27 20.29
CA PRO A 566 13.66 29.00 21.44
C PRO A 566 14.99 28.43 20.95
N GLN A 567 16.05 29.09 21.39
CA GLN A 567 17.40 28.94 20.88
C GLN A 567 18.06 27.66 21.40
N ASN A 568 17.57 26.49 21.01
CA ASN A 568 18.24 25.19 21.23
C ASN A 568 17.56 23.95 20.57
N TRP A 569 16.88 24.08 19.42
CA TRP A 569 16.24 22.91 18.76
C TRP A 569 16.92 22.45 17.46
N TYR A 570 18.26 22.52 17.39
CA TYR A 570 18.99 21.76 16.38
C TYR A 570 19.85 20.73 17.11
N PRO A 571 19.57 19.42 17.01
CA PRO A 571 20.54 18.43 17.42
C PRO A 571 21.72 18.50 16.44
N ASP A 572 22.91 18.75 16.97
CA ASP A 572 24.18 18.63 16.25
C ASP A 572 24.31 17.22 15.65
N THR A 573 23.88 17.03 14.41
CA THR A 573 24.32 15.91 13.59
C THR A 573 25.72 16.25 13.09
N GLN A 574 26.72 15.91 13.91
CA GLN A 574 28.09 15.73 13.42
C GLN A 574 28.12 14.55 12.44
N THR A 575 27.79 14.81 11.17
CA THR A 575 28.25 14.00 10.04
C THR A 575 29.41 14.73 9.39
N ASN A 576 30.61 14.53 9.96
CA ASN A 576 31.86 14.76 9.25
C ASN A 576 31.87 13.86 8.00
N GLY A 577 31.62 14.43 6.81
CA GLY A 577 31.66 13.64 5.58
C GLY A 577 31.27 14.32 4.26
N GLU A 578 30.82 15.57 4.23
CA GLU A 578 30.26 16.17 2.99
C GLU A 578 30.94 17.49 2.55
N GLN A 579 32.19 17.70 2.94
CA GLN A 579 32.97 18.89 2.56
C GLN A 579 34.07 18.61 1.50
N ALA A 580 33.90 17.59 0.65
CA ALA A 580 34.95 17.18 -0.29
C ALA A 580 34.53 16.92 -1.74
N ILE A 581 33.31 17.29 -2.20
CA ILE A 581 32.88 17.01 -3.59
C ILE A 581 32.25 18.25 -4.29
N ALA A 582 32.41 19.45 -3.73
CA ALA A 582 31.88 20.70 -4.31
C ALA A 582 32.94 21.71 -4.76
N ASP A 583 34.20 21.29 -4.94
CA ASP A 583 35.26 22.09 -5.57
C ASP A 583 35.77 21.37 -6.82
N GLY A 584 35.13 21.60 -7.96
CA GLY A 584 35.51 20.89 -9.17
C GLY A 584 34.82 21.24 -10.47
N VAL A 585 34.11 22.39 -10.60
CA VAL A 585 33.71 22.91 -11.93
C VAL A 585 33.61 24.44 -11.90
N ALA A 586 34.75 25.11 -11.73
CA ALA A 586 34.90 26.51 -12.10
C ALA A 586 36.01 26.58 -13.15
N GLU A 587 35.62 26.67 -14.43
CA GLU A 587 36.36 27.24 -15.57
C GLU A 587 35.80 26.67 -16.88
N LEU A 588 34.83 27.35 -17.48
CA LEU A 588 34.62 27.32 -18.93
C LEU A 588 34.16 28.71 -19.39
N ASP A 589 35.15 29.47 -19.82
CA ASP A 589 35.07 30.77 -20.49
C ASP A 589 34.61 30.58 -21.95
N ILE A 590 33.49 31.22 -22.34
CA ILE A 590 33.17 31.47 -23.75
C ILE A 590 32.66 32.91 -23.87
N SER A 591 33.57 33.81 -24.21
CA SER A 591 33.29 35.11 -24.80
C SER A 591 33.07 34.98 -26.32
N GLY A 592 32.13 35.74 -26.90
CA GLY A 592 32.04 35.87 -28.37
C GLY A 592 30.71 36.36 -28.99
N LYS A 593 30.48 37.68 -28.89
CA LYS A 593 29.84 38.63 -29.85
C LYS A 593 28.80 38.17 -30.89
N ASP A 594 27.65 38.85 -30.89
CA ASP A 594 27.14 39.83 -31.89
C ASP A 594 25.67 40.17 -31.52
N SER A 595 25.00 41.29 -31.80
CA SER A 595 25.25 42.68 -32.21
C SER A 595 23.83 43.28 -32.47
N GLU A 596 23.49 44.39 -31.79
CA GLU A 596 22.51 45.43 -32.19
C GLU A 596 21.01 45.11 -32.47
N ALA A 597 20.10 45.71 -31.69
CA ALA A 597 19.27 46.83 -32.15
C ALA A 597 18.40 47.42 -31.01
N LYS A 598 18.34 48.75 -31.00
CA LYS A 598 17.70 49.67 -30.04
C LYS A 598 16.17 49.66 -30.12
N ASN A 599 15.50 49.95 -29.01
CA ASN A 599 14.68 51.16 -28.92
C ASN A 599 14.43 51.58 -27.46
N GLU A 600 14.80 52.84 -27.22
CA GLU A 600 14.42 53.75 -26.13
C GLU A 600 12.87 53.92 -26.13
N ASP A 601 12.15 54.43 -25.13
CA ASP A 601 12.51 55.47 -24.18
C ASP A 601 11.41 55.64 -23.09
N THR A 602 11.83 56.23 -21.97
CA THR A 602 11.09 57.09 -21.01
C THR A 602 9.83 56.61 -20.27
N SER A 603 9.91 56.53 -18.93
CA SER A 603 9.54 57.66 -18.04
C SER A 603 9.44 57.24 -16.55
N LYS A 604 10.10 58.01 -15.68
CA LYS A 604 9.75 58.23 -14.27
C LYS A 604 9.23 59.70 -14.15
N PRO A 605 8.83 60.20 -12.97
CA PRO A 605 7.68 59.82 -12.15
C PRO A 605 6.86 61.08 -11.75
N VAL A 606 5.54 61.03 -11.50
CA VAL A 606 4.85 62.09 -10.73
C VAL A 606 3.68 61.55 -9.91
N THR A 607 3.63 62.08 -8.70
CA THR A 607 2.69 61.97 -7.58
C THR A 607 1.26 62.47 -7.84
N GLN A 608 0.36 61.93 -7.01
CA GLN A 608 -0.89 62.48 -6.46
C GLN A 608 -2.18 62.50 -7.30
N GLN A 609 -3.11 61.66 -6.79
CA GLN A 609 -4.54 61.90 -6.53
C GLN A 609 -5.47 62.18 -7.72
N ASP A 610 -6.34 61.21 -8.01
CA ASP A 610 -7.77 61.44 -7.76
C ASP A 610 -8.55 60.13 -7.58
N ASN A 611 -9.48 60.18 -6.63
CA ASN A 611 -10.40 59.13 -6.24
C ASN A 611 -11.33 58.68 -7.37
N MET A 612 -11.50 57.36 -7.53
CA MET A 612 -12.81 56.82 -7.86
C MET A 612 -13.09 55.60 -6.99
N VAL A 613 -13.84 55.87 -5.93
CA VAL A 613 -14.46 54.90 -5.04
C VAL A 613 -15.43 54.05 -5.87
N LEU A 614 -15.08 52.78 -6.09
CA LEU A 614 -16.06 51.71 -6.20
C LEU A 614 -16.12 51.06 -4.83
N VAL A 615 -17.21 51.34 -4.11
CA VAL A 615 -17.58 50.69 -2.87
C VAL A 615 -17.80 49.21 -3.20
N ASP A 616 -16.81 48.37 -2.92
CA ASP A 616 -17.06 46.96 -2.74
C ASP A 616 -17.23 46.69 -1.23
N GLN A 617 -18.27 45.96 -0.90
CA GLN A 617 -18.77 45.81 0.46
C GLN A 617 -17.73 45.07 1.30
N GLY A 618 -17.11 45.77 2.26
CA GLY A 618 -16.05 45.25 3.11
C GLY A 618 -16.46 43.96 3.82
N THR A 619 -15.93 42.83 3.34
CA THR A 619 -15.93 41.57 4.07
C THR A 619 -15.08 41.79 5.31
N VAL A 620 -15.71 41.99 6.47
CA VAL A 620 -14.99 42.14 7.74
C VAL A 620 -14.30 40.80 8.05
N ILE A 621 -12.99 40.75 7.87
CA ILE A 621 -12.16 39.58 8.17
C ILE A 621 -11.99 39.52 9.69
N ARG A 622 -12.39 38.40 10.31
CA ARG A 622 -12.31 38.19 11.76
C ARG A 622 -11.42 37.01 12.12
N THR A 623 -10.66 37.13 13.22
CA THR A 623 -9.91 36.03 13.84
C THR A 623 -10.85 35.04 14.53
N LEU A 624 -10.30 33.91 14.99
CA LEU A 624 -11.02 32.90 15.78
C LEU A 624 -11.67 33.50 17.04
N ASP A 625 -11.01 34.49 17.66
CA ASP A 625 -11.52 35.21 18.84
C ASP A 625 -12.41 36.42 18.49
N GLY A 626 -12.69 36.63 17.19
CA GLY A 626 -13.60 37.68 16.72
C GLY A 626 -12.98 39.07 16.57
N ALA A 627 -11.66 39.21 16.71
CA ALA A 627 -10.96 40.47 16.44
C ALA A 627 -11.04 40.81 14.95
N VAL A 628 -11.24 42.10 14.64
CA VAL A 628 -11.28 42.59 13.26
C VAL A 628 -9.86 42.81 12.76
N VAL A 629 -9.56 42.31 11.57
CA VAL A 629 -8.22 42.36 10.97
C VAL A 629 -8.26 43.00 9.59
N GLU A 630 -7.18 43.69 9.21
CA GLU A 630 -7.08 44.44 7.96
C GLU A 630 -6.98 43.53 6.72
N ASP A 631 -6.26 42.40 6.81
CA ASP A 631 -6.14 41.42 5.74
C ASP A 631 -6.18 39.95 6.21
N GLU A 632 -6.17 39.01 5.25
CA GLU A 632 -6.22 37.57 5.54
C GLU A 632 -4.91 37.03 6.13
N PHE A 633 -3.78 37.69 5.87
CA PHE A 633 -2.46 37.27 6.35
C PHE A 633 -2.29 37.54 7.84
N ASP A 634 -2.65 38.74 8.28
CA ASP A 634 -2.67 39.13 9.68
C ASP A 634 -3.65 38.26 10.47
N LYS A 635 -4.79 37.89 9.85
CA LYS A 635 -5.76 36.98 10.48
C LYS A 635 -5.12 35.62 10.74
N ASP A 636 -4.38 35.09 9.78
CA ASP A 636 -3.75 33.78 9.89
C ASP A 636 -2.59 33.78 10.89
N ALA A 637 -1.77 34.84 10.92
CA ALA A 637 -0.73 35.02 11.93
C ALA A 637 -1.33 35.12 13.35
N MET A 638 -2.44 35.85 13.52
CA MET A 638 -3.15 35.91 14.80
C MET A 638 -3.78 34.56 15.17
N ASN A 639 -4.43 33.86 14.22
CA ASN A 639 -5.03 32.55 14.48
C ASN A 639 -3.98 31.50 14.86
N TYR A 640 -2.81 31.52 14.22
CA TYR A 640 -1.68 30.66 14.59
C TYR A 640 -1.27 30.88 16.04
N ARG A 641 -1.06 32.14 16.45
CA ARG A 641 -0.72 32.48 17.85
C ARG A 641 -1.81 32.06 18.84
N ILE A 642 -3.08 32.32 18.52
CA ILE A 642 -4.23 31.92 19.36
C ILE A 642 -4.24 30.41 19.58
N LEU A 643 -3.99 29.61 18.53
CA LEU A 643 -4.00 28.15 18.64
C LEU A 643 -2.82 27.62 19.45
N LEU A 644 -1.63 28.21 19.30
CA LEU A 644 -0.49 27.89 20.17
C LEU A 644 -0.77 28.23 21.63
N ASP A 645 -1.28 29.43 21.92
CA ASP A 645 -1.65 29.84 23.28
C ASP A 645 -2.68 28.89 23.90
N LYS A 646 -3.64 28.39 23.10
CA LYS A 646 -4.62 27.40 23.57
C LYS A 646 -3.97 26.05 23.87
N LEU A 647 -2.99 25.61 23.08
CA LEU A 647 -2.25 24.37 23.33
C LEU A 647 -1.46 24.48 24.64
N ASP A 648 -0.79 25.61 24.85
CA ASP A 648 0.00 25.84 26.07
C ASP A 648 -0.91 25.89 27.31
N ARG A 649 -2.07 26.56 27.23
CA ARG A 649 -3.09 26.51 28.32
C ARG A 649 -3.62 25.10 28.57
N LEU A 650 -3.75 24.27 27.53
CA LEU A 650 -4.16 22.89 27.70
C LEU A 650 -3.11 22.08 28.46
N LEU A 651 -1.82 22.29 28.19
CA LEU A 651 -0.72 21.68 28.94
C LEU A 651 -0.70 22.10 30.40
N GLU A 652 -0.82 23.41 30.67
CA GLU A 652 -0.91 23.95 32.03
C GLU A 652 -2.09 23.33 32.79
N ARG A 653 -3.25 23.17 32.13
CA ARG A 653 -4.44 22.54 32.72
C ARG A 653 -4.22 21.06 33.06
N LEU A 654 -3.41 20.36 32.26
CA LEU A 654 -3.14 18.93 32.44
C LEU A 654 -1.95 18.65 33.38
N ASP A 655 -1.30 19.68 33.93
CA ASP A 655 -0.07 19.54 34.74
C ASP A 655 1.05 18.82 33.95
N LEU A 656 1.03 19.03 32.63
CA LEU A 656 2.00 18.50 31.67
C LEU A 656 2.93 19.64 31.27
N ASP A 657 3.64 20.23 32.24
CA ASP A 657 4.61 21.27 31.93
C ASP A 657 5.73 20.71 31.05
N ALA A 658 6.05 21.46 29.99
CA ALA A 658 7.17 21.28 29.07
C ALA A 658 8.49 21.77 29.69
#